data_AF-A0A7Y0D0U7-F1
#
_entry.id   AF-A0A7Y0D0U7-F1
#
_cell.length_a   1.000
_cell.length_b   1.000
_cell.length_c   1.000
_cell.angle_alpha   90.00
_cell.angle_beta   90.00
_cell.angle_gamma   90.00
#
_symmetry.space_group_name_H-M   'P 1'
#
loop_
_entity.id
_entity.type
_entity.pdbx_description
1 polymer ?
#
loop_
_entity_poly.entity_id
_entity_poly.type
_entity_poly.pdbx_seq_one_letter_code
_entity_poly.pdbx_strand_id
1 'polypeptide(L)'
;MNRTFQLLPLATLLSAALSGCGSTSTGVTTSGVVTGSYFRHAKVCLDNNNNGRCDAGEASTVTDNNGVFTLPGTAAVVVEIGTDATRFDPVTNIETPIIQPLVFRAPAQANQVVSAISTELQALMDDNNGDFATAKTMLAKRLGVSEDKLLGDHNKETDATTKTILKTEIDQSIERISEATADAGKSGDIALALRNRLTLDRISNIVVIYAENHAFDNIFGKFPGANGLDNAIQNNVYKQIDLDGSVLPVLPPTWGGISVAGVTPVVAQADTANLPNAPFSIDGPKFNLPLNAKTRDLDHSFFFNQMQINGGKNDRFAVASDAGGLVMGNYDGSPTRMWQKAKDYTLADNYFMGAFGGSFLNHFWLICACTPVYPNADTSPGKAKLASPGGADGVSLLLDTSKGITSVLNSNGRPPFLGNGAITPINSRFDKFYAVNTMQPAYQPSGNTPATGGDPTLADPNVATTLPPQTMTTIGDLLSVKNLSWAWFAGAWNDSLSNRTNIYNQTVPNFQAHHQPFNYFKQFAPGTQARTDHLKDGTDFQTAIQNGTLPQVTFYKPQGDLNEHPGYADVAKGDQHISDIIDKLKSSPQWKNMVVIVTFDENGGFWDHVSPPKGDVFGPSTRVPTIIISPYAKKGFVDHAQYDTTSILRLITHRFSLPPLDGLVSRDKALAASGSKPMGDLTGAFDFTQK
;
A
#
# COMPACT_ATOMS: atom_id res chain seq x y z
N MET A 1 17.33 -37.21 -59.96
CA MET A 1 17.69 -38.58 -59.54
C MET A 1 16.46 -39.17 -58.86
N ASN A 2 15.81 -40.19 -59.42
CA ASN A 2 15.95 -41.63 -59.07
C ASN A 2 15.96 -41.89 -57.54
N ARG A 3 15.22 -42.81 -56.92
CA ARG A 3 14.21 -43.86 -57.27
C ARG A 3 13.58 -44.36 -55.91
N THR A 4 12.46 -45.08 -55.75
CA THR A 4 11.51 -45.81 -56.64
C THR A 4 10.09 -45.87 -55.99
N PHE A 5 9.09 -46.45 -56.68
CA PHE A 5 7.79 -46.91 -56.13
C PHE A 5 7.91 -48.19 -55.29
N GLN A 6 6.90 -48.47 -54.43
CA GLN A 6 6.18 -49.75 -54.46
C GLN A 6 4.76 -49.66 -53.85
N LEU A 7 3.84 -50.51 -54.33
CA LEU A 7 2.40 -50.50 -54.03
C LEU A 7 1.97 -51.68 -53.15
N LEU A 8 0.95 -51.44 -52.30
CA LEU A 8 -0.26 -52.26 -52.01
C LEU A 8 -0.25 -53.79 -52.29
N PRO A 9 -0.88 -54.60 -51.40
CA PRO A 9 -2.33 -54.82 -51.59
C PRO A 9 -3.21 -54.92 -50.33
N LEU A 10 -4.52 -54.80 -50.55
CA LEU A 10 -5.60 -55.16 -49.62
C LEU A 10 -5.60 -56.67 -49.33
N ALA A 11 -6.05 -57.04 -48.13
CA ALA A 11 -6.62 -58.36 -47.84
C ALA A 11 -7.87 -58.20 -46.95
N THR A 12 -9.05 -58.45 -47.50
CA THR A 12 -10.31 -58.60 -46.75
C THR A 12 -10.55 -60.06 -46.42
N LEU A 13 -10.80 -60.39 -45.16
CA LEU A 13 -11.41 -61.66 -44.77
C LEU A 13 -12.40 -61.46 -43.62
N LEU A 14 -13.54 -62.11 -43.75
CA LEU A 14 -14.68 -62.05 -42.83
C LEU A 14 -14.56 -63.18 -41.80
N SER A 15 -15.06 -62.98 -40.57
CA SER A 15 -16.02 -63.87 -39.87
C SER A 15 -15.77 -64.11 -38.36
N ALA A 16 -16.88 -64.48 -37.70
CA ALA A 16 -17.03 -65.15 -36.42
C ALA A 16 -16.75 -64.36 -35.12
N ALA A 17 -17.78 -64.32 -34.27
CA ALA A 17 -17.73 -63.78 -32.92
C ALA A 17 -17.20 -64.80 -31.92
N LEU A 18 -16.52 -64.31 -30.87
CA LEU A 18 -16.31 -65.03 -29.62
C LEU A 18 -16.53 -64.05 -28.46
N SER A 19 -17.64 -64.25 -27.75
CA SER A 19 -17.91 -63.61 -26.47
C SER A 19 -16.91 -64.10 -25.41
N GLY A 20 -16.11 -63.20 -24.84
CA GLY A 20 -15.12 -63.53 -23.82
C GLY A 20 -14.95 -62.40 -22.81
N CYS A 21 -15.45 -62.62 -21.60
CA CYS A 21 -15.18 -61.94 -20.33
C CYS A 21 -14.82 -60.43 -20.38
N GLY A 22 -15.74 -59.61 -19.88
CA GLY A 22 -15.41 -58.24 -19.50
C GLY A 22 -14.36 -58.23 -18.38
N SER A 23 -13.18 -57.71 -18.66
CA SER A 23 -12.38 -57.04 -17.65
C SER A 23 -12.93 -55.62 -17.50
N THR A 24 -13.83 -55.41 -16.54
CA THR A 24 -14.02 -54.06 -15.99
C THR A 24 -12.71 -53.68 -15.33
N SER A 25 -11.82 -53.01 -16.08
CA SER A 25 -10.81 -52.17 -15.46
C SER A 25 -11.60 -51.13 -14.67
N THR A 26 -11.68 -51.32 -13.35
CA THR A 26 -12.08 -50.27 -12.43
C THR A 26 -11.03 -49.19 -12.56
N GLY A 27 -11.25 -48.28 -13.52
CA GLY A 27 -10.35 -47.15 -13.75
C GLY A 27 -10.19 -46.44 -12.43
N VAL A 28 -8.94 -46.22 -12.01
CA VAL A 28 -8.69 -45.60 -10.71
C VAL A 28 -9.34 -44.21 -10.73
N THR A 29 -10.18 -43.90 -9.75
CA THR A 29 -10.92 -42.63 -9.69
C THR A 29 -10.50 -41.82 -8.48
N THR A 30 -10.47 -40.50 -8.64
CA THR A 30 -10.39 -39.54 -7.54
C THR A 30 -11.80 -39.01 -7.26
N SER A 31 -12.28 -39.23 -6.05
CA SER A 31 -13.60 -38.76 -5.59
C SER A 31 -13.44 -37.99 -4.28
N GLY A 32 -14.24 -36.95 -4.11
CA GLY A 32 -14.14 -36.08 -2.95
C GLY A 32 -15.24 -35.03 -2.91
N VAL A 33 -15.03 -34.02 -2.06
CA VAL A 33 -15.95 -32.90 -1.87
C VAL A 33 -15.19 -31.56 -1.86
N VAL A 34 -15.77 -30.53 -2.46
CA VAL A 34 -15.25 -29.15 -2.43
C VAL A 34 -15.96 -28.37 -1.33
N THR A 35 -15.21 -27.93 -0.32
CA THR A 35 -15.75 -27.45 0.96
C THR A 35 -15.23 -26.08 1.38
N GLY A 36 -16.10 -25.44 2.15
CA GLY A 36 -16.02 -24.14 2.80
C GLY A 36 -17.46 -23.77 3.07
N SER A 37 -18.11 -24.47 4.02
CA SER A 37 -19.45 -25.02 3.75
C SER A 37 -19.40 -26.00 2.55
N TYR A 38 -20.21 -25.87 1.49
CA TYR A 38 -20.03 -26.65 0.23
C TYR A 38 -20.12 -25.76 -1.01
N PHE A 39 -19.25 -25.99 -2.01
CA PHE A 39 -19.28 -25.27 -3.29
C PHE A 39 -19.97 -26.09 -4.37
N ARG A 40 -21.11 -25.59 -4.88
CA ARG A 40 -21.90 -26.19 -5.96
C ARG A 40 -21.52 -25.58 -7.30
N HIS A 41 -21.62 -26.36 -8.37
CA HIS A 41 -21.28 -25.94 -9.72
C HIS A 41 -19.81 -25.47 -9.91
N ALA A 42 -18.90 -25.94 -9.05
CA ALA A 42 -17.47 -25.67 -9.16
C ALA A 42 -16.82 -26.67 -10.13
N LYS A 43 -15.93 -26.18 -11.01
CA LYS A 43 -15.21 -27.00 -11.99
C LYS A 43 -13.99 -27.66 -11.31
N VAL A 44 -13.92 -28.98 -11.33
CA VAL A 44 -12.87 -29.78 -10.67
C VAL A 44 -12.06 -30.54 -11.70
N CYS A 45 -10.72 -30.49 -11.64
CA CYS A 45 -9.84 -31.14 -12.60
C CYS A 45 -8.66 -31.85 -11.93
N LEU A 46 -8.11 -32.87 -12.60
CA LEU A 46 -6.80 -33.41 -12.27
C LEU A 46 -5.71 -32.49 -12.83
N ASP A 47 -4.92 -31.88 -11.95
CA ASP A 47 -3.79 -31.01 -12.30
C ASP A 47 -2.57 -31.89 -12.60
N ASN A 48 -2.38 -32.22 -13.88
CA ASN A 48 -1.36 -33.16 -14.35
C ASN A 48 -0.04 -32.47 -14.68
N ASN A 49 -0.06 -31.16 -14.95
CA ASN A 49 1.12 -30.36 -15.24
C ASN A 49 1.60 -29.52 -14.04
N ASN A 50 0.84 -29.52 -12.93
CA ASN A 50 1.10 -28.81 -11.67
C ASN A 50 1.17 -27.28 -11.84
N ASN A 51 0.33 -26.71 -12.70
CA ASN A 51 0.23 -25.25 -12.89
C ASN A 51 -0.89 -24.58 -12.08
N GLY A 52 -1.75 -25.36 -11.40
CA GLY A 52 -2.86 -24.85 -10.60
C GLY A 52 -4.08 -24.36 -11.40
N ARG A 53 -4.21 -24.69 -12.68
CA ARG A 53 -5.34 -24.39 -13.57
C ARG A 53 -6.00 -25.67 -14.06
N CYS A 54 -7.22 -25.54 -14.59
CA CYS A 54 -7.93 -26.64 -15.25
C CYS A 54 -7.76 -26.55 -16.77
N ASP A 55 -6.80 -27.29 -17.32
CA ASP A 55 -6.38 -27.17 -18.72
C ASP A 55 -7.15 -28.05 -19.71
N ALA A 56 -7.03 -27.69 -21.00
CA ALA A 56 -7.59 -28.47 -22.09
C ALA A 56 -6.86 -29.81 -22.24
N GLY A 57 -7.59 -30.92 -22.04
CA GLY A 57 -7.06 -32.28 -22.08
C GLY A 57 -6.93 -32.93 -20.69
N GLU A 58 -7.12 -32.16 -19.62
CA GLU A 58 -7.22 -32.71 -18.27
C GLU A 58 -8.61 -33.29 -18.00
N ALA A 59 -8.68 -34.34 -17.19
CA ALA A 59 -9.95 -34.91 -16.77
C ALA A 59 -10.67 -33.93 -15.84
N SER A 60 -11.82 -33.41 -16.27
CA SER A 60 -12.61 -32.42 -15.54
C SER A 60 -14.06 -32.85 -15.31
N THR A 61 -14.64 -32.40 -14.20
CA THR A 61 -16.07 -32.55 -13.86
C THR A 61 -16.57 -31.28 -13.16
N VAL A 62 -17.84 -31.25 -12.78
CA VAL A 62 -18.46 -30.16 -12.01
C VAL A 62 -19.06 -30.73 -10.72
N THR A 63 -18.98 -30.00 -9.62
CA THR A 63 -19.55 -30.45 -8.34
C THR A 63 -21.08 -30.50 -8.33
N ASP A 64 -21.63 -31.49 -7.62
CA ASP A 64 -23.07 -31.62 -7.40
C ASP A 64 -23.61 -30.65 -6.32
N ASN A 65 -24.89 -30.79 -5.98
CA ASN A 65 -25.57 -29.97 -4.96
C ASN A 65 -25.03 -30.16 -3.53
N ASN A 66 -24.16 -31.15 -3.29
CA ASN A 66 -23.47 -31.42 -2.03
C ASN A 66 -21.97 -31.08 -2.11
N GLY A 67 -21.51 -30.46 -3.21
CA GLY A 67 -20.11 -30.19 -3.46
C GLY A 67 -19.29 -31.41 -3.89
N VAL A 68 -19.92 -32.57 -4.14
CA VAL A 68 -19.26 -33.85 -4.43
C VAL A 68 -18.81 -33.91 -5.89
N PHE A 69 -17.64 -34.49 -6.12
CA PHE A 69 -17.09 -34.74 -7.46
C PHE A 69 -16.53 -36.17 -7.59
N THR A 70 -16.35 -36.61 -8.83
CA THR A 70 -15.63 -37.85 -9.17
C THR A 70 -14.96 -37.70 -10.54
N LEU A 71 -13.68 -38.05 -10.63
CA LEU A 71 -12.82 -37.92 -11.80
C LEU A 71 -12.13 -39.26 -12.12
N PRO A 72 -11.94 -39.61 -13.41
CA PRO A 72 -11.05 -40.70 -13.80
C PRO A 72 -9.58 -40.28 -13.68
N GLY A 73 -8.78 -41.10 -13.01
CA GLY A 73 -7.35 -40.90 -12.75
C GLY A 73 -7.03 -40.56 -11.28
N THR A 74 -5.73 -40.39 -11.00
CA THR A 74 -5.19 -40.00 -9.70
C THR A 74 -4.07 -38.98 -9.87
N ALA A 75 -4.29 -37.75 -9.43
CA ALA A 75 -3.32 -36.66 -9.45
C ALA A 75 -3.62 -35.66 -8.31
N ALA A 76 -2.88 -34.54 -8.27
CA ALA A 76 -3.35 -33.36 -7.57
C ALA A 76 -4.68 -32.88 -8.18
N VAL A 77 -5.47 -32.15 -7.38
CA VAL A 77 -6.77 -31.63 -7.82
C VAL A 77 -6.76 -30.10 -7.76
N VAL A 78 -7.22 -29.49 -8.85
CA VAL A 78 -7.55 -28.06 -8.93
C VAL A 78 -9.06 -27.91 -8.97
N VAL A 79 -9.56 -26.86 -8.31
CA VAL A 79 -10.95 -26.45 -8.42
C VAL A 79 -11.02 -24.99 -8.83
N GLU A 80 -11.59 -24.72 -9.99
CA GLU A 80 -11.93 -23.37 -10.46
C GLU A 80 -13.39 -23.08 -10.08
N ILE A 81 -13.59 -22.12 -9.18
CA ILE A 81 -14.90 -21.71 -8.67
C ILE A 81 -15.24 -20.37 -9.32
N GLY A 82 -16.06 -20.40 -10.37
CA GLY A 82 -16.50 -19.20 -11.08
C GLY A 82 -17.65 -18.48 -10.39
N THR A 83 -18.08 -17.34 -10.95
CA THR A 83 -19.24 -16.56 -10.46
C THR A 83 -20.59 -17.19 -10.83
N ASP A 84 -20.56 -18.31 -11.55
CA ASP A 84 -21.66 -19.23 -11.84
C ASP A 84 -21.84 -20.31 -10.74
N ALA A 85 -20.89 -20.41 -9.80
CA ALA A 85 -20.97 -21.29 -8.64
C ALA A 85 -21.71 -20.64 -7.45
N THR A 86 -22.09 -21.47 -6.48
CA THR A 86 -22.67 -21.03 -5.20
C THR A 86 -22.00 -21.70 -4.01
N ARG A 87 -21.98 -21.00 -2.86
CA ARG A 87 -21.56 -21.49 -1.55
C ARG A 87 -22.80 -21.82 -0.73
N PHE A 88 -23.03 -23.10 -0.45
CA PHE A 88 -24.17 -23.59 0.33
C PHE A 88 -23.77 -23.97 1.76
N ASP A 89 -24.44 -23.38 2.75
CA ASP A 89 -24.30 -23.73 4.17
C ASP A 89 -25.38 -24.74 4.62
N PRO A 90 -25.00 -25.99 4.95
CA PRO A 90 -25.95 -27.02 5.38
C PRO A 90 -26.56 -26.76 6.77
N VAL A 91 -25.99 -25.87 7.58
CA VAL A 91 -26.48 -25.55 8.93
C VAL A 91 -27.58 -24.49 8.88
N THR A 92 -27.36 -23.43 8.10
CA THR A 92 -28.33 -22.34 7.94
C THR A 92 -29.29 -22.55 6.77
N ASN A 93 -28.99 -23.51 5.88
CA ASN A 93 -29.69 -23.74 4.60
C ASN A 93 -29.69 -22.50 3.70
N ILE A 94 -28.63 -21.69 3.78
CA ILE A 94 -28.41 -20.48 2.96
C ILE A 94 -27.50 -20.82 1.79
N GLU A 95 -27.82 -20.25 0.63
CA GLU A 95 -27.02 -20.34 -0.58
C GLU A 95 -26.56 -18.94 -1.00
N THR A 96 -25.25 -18.75 -1.07
CA THR A 96 -24.61 -17.46 -1.35
C THR A 96 -23.94 -17.52 -2.73
N PRO A 97 -24.26 -16.62 -3.68
CA PRO A 97 -23.58 -16.55 -4.97
C PRO A 97 -22.09 -16.23 -4.82
N ILE A 98 -21.26 -16.80 -5.69
CA ILE A 98 -19.85 -16.43 -5.77
C ILE A 98 -19.71 -15.14 -6.58
N ILE A 99 -19.18 -14.08 -5.94
CA ILE A 99 -19.05 -12.75 -6.54
C ILE A 99 -17.64 -12.45 -7.08
N GLN A 100 -16.66 -13.27 -6.72
CA GLN A 100 -15.28 -13.21 -7.20
C GLN A 100 -14.77 -14.65 -7.41
N PRO A 101 -14.04 -14.95 -8.50
CA PRO A 101 -13.52 -16.30 -8.74
C PRO A 101 -12.51 -16.75 -7.67
N LEU A 102 -12.57 -18.02 -7.29
CA LEU A 102 -11.60 -18.68 -6.40
C LEU A 102 -10.91 -19.81 -7.15
N VAL A 103 -9.65 -20.08 -6.80
CA VAL A 103 -9.01 -21.37 -7.14
C VAL A 103 -8.50 -22.07 -5.90
N PHE A 104 -9.02 -23.27 -5.65
CA PHE A 104 -8.47 -24.19 -4.66
C PHE A 104 -7.53 -25.19 -5.31
N ARG A 105 -6.53 -25.62 -4.55
CA ARG A 105 -5.60 -26.69 -4.91
C ARG A 105 -5.62 -27.76 -3.81
N ALA A 106 -5.36 -28.99 -4.16
CA ALA A 106 -5.17 -30.09 -3.21
C ALA A 106 -4.10 -31.05 -3.73
N PRO A 107 -3.07 -31.39 -2.93
CA PRO A 107 -2.09 -32.38 -3.31
C PRO A 107 -2.76 -33.76 -3.44
N ALA A 108 -2.15 -34.67 -4.21
CA ALA A 108 -2.68 -36.02 -4.44
C ALA A 108 -2.92 -36.81 -3.14
N GLN A 109 -2.21 -36.47 -2.06
CA GLN A 109 -2.33 -37.04 -0.72
C GLN A 109 -3.52 -36.51 0.10
N ALA A 110 -4.18 -35.40 -0.33
CA ALA A 110 -5.24 -34.71 0.40
C ALA A 110 -6.44 -34.29 -0.48
N ASN A 111 -6.59 -34.90 -1.66
CA ASN A 111 -7.58 -34.50 -2.67
C ASN A 111 -9.04 -34.97 -2.40
N GLN A 112 -9.31 -35.70 -1.31
CA GLN A 112 -10.67 -36.11 -0.92
C GLN A 112 -11.52 -34.96 -0.35
N VAL A 113 -10.88 -33.94 0.23
CA VAL A 113 -11.53 -32.76 0.82
C VAL A 113 -10.81 -31.52 0.32
N VAL A 114 -11.28 -30.97 -0.80
CA VAL A 114 -10.67 -29.79 -1.42
C VAL A 114 -11.26 -28.53 -0.79
N SER A 115 -10.42 -27.67 -0.24
CA SER A 115 -10.84 -26.48 0.52
C SER A 115 -9.72 -25.45 0.58
N ALA A 116 -9.94 -24.35 1.31
CA ALA A 116 -8.86 -23.43 1.67
C ALA A 116 -7.71 -24.15 2.41
N ILE A 117 -8.01 -25.08 3.33
CA ILE A 117 -6.97 -25.84 4.07
C ILE A 117 -6.12 -26.72 3.15
N SER A 118 -6.72 -27.39 2.15
CA SER A 118 -5.93 -28.16 1.18
C SER A 118 -5.06 -27.26 0.29
N THR A 119 -5.53 -26.05 0.02
CA THR A 119 -4.81 -25.03 -0.76
C THR A 119 -3.62 -24.49 0.03
N GLU A 120 -3.77 -24.31 1.34
CA GLU A 120 -2.68 -23.97 2.26
C GLU A 120 -1.66 -25.10 2.41
N LEU A 121 -2.10 -26.36 2.49
CA LEU A 121 -1.19 -27.51 2.45
C LEU A 121 -0.38 -27.54 1.16
N GLN A 122 -1.01 -27.27 0.01
CA GLN A 122 -0.30 -27.18 -1.27
C GLN A 122 0.68 -25.99 -1.29
N ALA A 123 0.29 -24.82 -0.80
CA ALA A 123 1.16 -23.64 -0.73
C ALA A 123 2.40 -23.90 0.14
N LEU A 124 2.22 -24.58 1.30
CA LEU A 124 3.33 -25.00 2.16
C LEU A 124 4.22 -26.07 1.51
N MET A 125 3.63 -26.99 0.72
CA MET A 125 4.40 -27.96 -0.08
C MET A 125 5.24 -27.27 -1.16
N ASP A 126 4.66 -26.31 -1.87
CA ASP A 126 5.34 -25.52 -2.91
C ASP A 126 6.52 -24.68 -2.34
N ASP A 127 6.51 -24.42 -1.03
CA ASP A 127 7.56 -23.71 -0.27
C ASP A 127 8.63 -24.65 0.33
N ASN A 128 8.30 -25.92 0.58
CA ASN A 128 9.14 -26.88 1.32
C ASN A 128 9.71 -28.04 0.48
N ASN A 129 9.78 -27.86 -0.84
CA ASN A 129 10.22 -28.87 -1.82
C ASN A 129 9.26 -30.08 -1.98
N GLY A 130 7.96 -29.91 -1.72
CA GLY A 130 6.92 -30.92 -1.94
C GLY A 130 6.71 -31.90 -0.79
N ASP A 131 7.23 -31.61 0.40
CA ASP A 131 7.06 -32.44 1.60
C ASP A 131 5.69 -32.20 2.26
N PHE A 132 4.73 -33.05 1.89
CA PHE A 132 3.39 -33.09 2.48
C PHE A 132 3.40 -33.34 4.00
N ALA A 133 4.32 -34.14 4.53
CA ALA A 133 4.37 -34.42 5.97
C ALA A 133 4.79 -33.16 6.74
N THR A 134 5.88 -32.51 6.32
CA THR A 134 6.32 -31.24 6.91
C THR A 134 5.26 -30.15 6.78
N ALA A 135 4.61 -30.01 5.61
CA ALA A 135 3.54 -29.04 5.40
C ALA A 135 2.36 -29.25 6.37
N LYS A 136 1.92 -30.51 6.53
CA LYS A 136 0.84 -30.91 7.43
C LYS A 136 1.18 -30.67 8.90
N THR A 137 2.38 -31.03 9.35
CA THR A 137 2.85 -30.75 10.71
C THR A 137 2.93 -29.25 11.00
N MET A 138 3.43 -28.45 10.03
CA MET A 138 3.49 -26.98 10.16
C MET A 138 2.10 -26.36 10.30
N LEU A 139 1.16 -26.73 9.43
CA LEU A 139 -0.19 -26.17 9.44
C LEU A 139 -0.97 -26.59 10.70
N ALA A 140 -0.88 -27.85 11.10
CA ALA A 140 -1.53 -28.37 12.31
C ALA A 140 -1.06 -27.62 13.55
N LYS A 141 0.26 -27.39 13.65
CA LYS A 141 0.88 -26.61 14.72
C LYS A 141 0.48 -25.13 14.69
N ARG A 142 0.32 -24.51 13.49
CA ARG A 142 -0.14 -23.12 13.35
C ARG A 142 -1.57 -22.96 13.88
N LEU A 143 -2.45 -23.90 13.55
CA LEU A 143 -3.88 -23.86 13.90
C LEU A 143 -4.18 -24.41 15.30
N GLY A 144 -3.26 -25.17 15.92
CA GLY A 144 -3.49 -25.79 17.23
C GLY A 144 -4.43 -26.99 17.17
N VAL A 145 -4.49 -27.69 16.03
CA VAL A 145 -5.32 -28.89 15.81
C VAL A 145 -4.43 -30.11 15.53
N SER A 146 -4.98 -31.32 15.62
CA SER A 146 -4.25 -32.53 15.21
C SER A 146 -4.22 -32.69 13.68
N GLU A 147 -3.15 -33.33 13.16
CA GLU A 147 -2.87 -33.38 11.72
C GLU A 147 -3.95 -34.08 10.88
N ASP A 148 -4.71 -35.01 11.47
CA ASP A 148 -5.84 -35.69 10.82
C ASP A 148 -6.99 -34.72 10.48
N LYS A 149 -7.16 -33.66 11.29
CA LYS A 149 -8.25 -32.69 11.17
C LYS A 149 -8.12 -31.81 9.93
N LEU A 150 -6.91 -31.63 9.41
CA LEU A 150 -6.63 -30.87 8.19
C LEU A 150 -7.12 -31.56 6.92
N LEU A 151 -7.33 -32.88 6.98
CA LEU A 151 -7.75 -33.71 5.83
C LEU A 151 -9.25 -34.06 5.90
N GLY A 152 -9.93 -33.65 6.96
CA GLY A 152 -11.34 -33.92 7.21
C GLY A 152 -12.27 -32.81 6.71
N ASP A 153 -13.50 -33.18 6.38
CA ASP A 153 -14.55 -32.22 6.08
C ASP A 153 -14.99 -31.51 7.37
N HIS A 154 -14.57 -30.25 7.54
CA HIS A 154 -14.88 -29.41 8.70
C HIS A 154 -16.38 -29.31 9.01
N ASN A 155 -17.28 -29.46 8.02
CA ASN A 155 -18.72 -29.48 8.24
C ASN A 155 -19.14 -30.67 9.12
N LYS A 156 -18.41 -31.78 9.02
CA LYS A 156 -18.64 -33.04 9.73
C LYS A 156 -17.82 -33.16 11.03
N GLU A 157 -16.97 -32.19 11.35
CA GLU A 157 -16.25 -32.16 12.63
C GLU A 157 -17.24 -32.08 13.81
N THR A 158 -16.97 -32.88 14.84
CA THR A 158 -17.82 -33.05 16.03
C THR A 158 -17.26 -32.32 17.25
N ASP A 159 -15.94 -32.13 17.35
CA ASP A 159 -15.35 -31.26 18.36
C ASP A 159 -15.62 -29.79 18.03
N ALA A 160 -16.40 -29.11 18.87
CA ALA A 160 -16.83 -27.74 18.62
C ALA A 160 -15.66 -26.74 18.55
N THR A 161 -14.58 -26.99 19.29
CA THR A 161 -13.39 -26.13 19.31
C THR A 161 -12.64 -26.24 17.98
N THR A 162 -12.28 -27.45 17.58
CA THR A 162 -11.63 -27.77 16.30
C THR A 162 -12.47 -27.29 15.13
N LYS A 163 -13.79 -27.52 15.15
CA LYS A 163 -14.72 -27.04 14.12
C LYS A 163 -14.70 -25.53 13.97
N THR A 164 -14.67 -24.81 15.10
CA THR A 164 -14.61 -23.34 15.11
C THR A 164 -13.28 -22.86 14.53
N ILE A 165 -12.15 -23.43 14.97
CA ILE A 165 -10.82 -23.10 14.45
C ILE A 165 -10.75 -23.32 12.93
N LEU A 166 -11.13 -24.51 12.45
CA LEU A 166 -11.10 -24.83 11.02
C LEU A 166 -12.03 -23.94 10.21
N LYS A 167 -13.26 -23.66 10.69
CA LYS A 167 -14.18 -22.75 10.00
C LYS A 167 -13.62 -21.34 9.91
N THR A 168 -13.07 -20.82 11.01
CA THR A 168 -12.48 -19.47 11.06
C THR A 168 -11.28 -19.35 10.12
N GLU A 169 -10.40 -20.35 10.06
CA GLU A 169 -9.30 -20.34 9.09
C GLU A 169 -9.81 -20.43 7.65
N ILE A 170 -10.76 -21.33 7.37
CA ILE A 170 -11.33 -21.49 6.02
C ILE A 170 -11.96 -20.19 5.53
N ASP A 171 -12.77 -19.51 6.36
CA ASP A 171 -13.38 -18.24 5.98
C ASP A 171 -12.33 -17.15 5.70
N GLN A 172 -11.27 -17.07 6.51
CA GLN A 172 -10.16 -16.11 6.34
C GLN A 172 -9.27 -16.42 5.12
N SER A 173 -9.02 -17.70 4.85
CA SER A 173 -8.20 -18.13 3.71
C SER A 173 -8.98 -18.10 2.39
N ILE A 174 -10.31 -18.24 2.38
CA ILE A 174 -11.15 -18.00 1.18
C ILE A 174 -10.97 -16.57 0.65
N GLU A 175 -10.95 -15.57 1.54
CA GLU A 175 -10.74 -14.15 1.16
C GLU A 175 -9.35 -13.96 0.52
N ARG A 176 -8.29 -14.43 1.21
CA ARG A 176 -6.90 -14.44 0.68
C ARG A 176 -6.79 -15.15 -0.68
N ILE A 177 -7.49 -16.27 -0.87
CA ILE A 177 -7.50 -17.05 -2.11
C ILE A 177 -8.23 -16.30 -3.23
N SER A 178 -9.33 -15.60 -2.93
CA SER A 178 -10.09 -14.78 -3.90
C SER A 178 -9.22 -13.69 -4.50
N GLU A 179 -8.53 -12.95 -3.65
CA GLU A 179 -7.68 -11.84 -4.05
C GLU A 179 -6.46 -12.33 -4.83
N ALA A 180 -5.78 -13.39 -4.35
CA ALA A 180 -4.69 -14.03 -5.10
C ALA A 180 -5.14 -14.60 -6.46
N THR A 181 -6.38 -15.08 -6.57
CA THR A 181 -6.98 -15.54 -7.84
C THR A 181 -7.25 -14.38 -8.79
N ALA A 182 -7.72 -13.24 -8.27
CA ALA A 182 -7.92 -12.02 -9.03
C ALA A 182 -6.59 -11.42 -9.51
N ASP A 183 -5.58 -11.35 -8.65
CA ASP A 183 -4.23 -10.84 -8.93
C ASP A 183 -3.53 -11.63 -10.05
N ALA A 184 -3.61 -12.97 -9.99
CA ALA A 184 -3.07 -13.83 -11.05
C ALA A 184 -3.83 -13.68 -12.39
N GLY A 185 -5.13 -13.36 -12.34
CA GLY A 185 -5.99 -13.34 -13.51
C GLY A 185 -6.02 -14.68 -14.27
N LYS A 186 -6.62 -14.71 -15.46
CA LYS A 186 -6.83 -15.98 -16.20
C LYS A 186 -5.56 -16.66 -16.70
N SER A 187 -4.45 -15.92 -16.87
CA SER A 187 -3.23 -16.40 -17.53
C SER A 187 -1.94 -16.22 -16.71
N GLY A 188 -2.02 -15.70 -15.48
CA GLY A 188 -0.88 -15.59 -14.59
C GLY A 188 -0.66 -16.84 -13.74
N ASP A 189 0.51 -16.90 -13.11
CA ASP A 189 0.92 -18.00 -12.23
C ASP A 189 0.13 -17.97 -10.91
N ILE A 190 -0.93 -18.77 -10.87
CA ILE A 190 -1.79 -18.93 -9.70
C ILE A 190 -1.10 -19.68 -8.56
N ALA A 191 -0.22 -20.64 -8.88
CA ALA A 191 0.51 -21.38 -7.85
C ALA A 191 1.42 -20.42 -7.06
N LEU A 192 2.11 -19.51 -7.75
CA LEU A 192 2.88 -18.43 -7.14
C LEU A 192 2.01 -17.43 -6.37
N ALA A 193 0.89 -16.96 -6.94
CA ALA A 193 0.02 -15.99 -6.27
C ALA A 193 -0.59 -16.56 -4.97
N LEU A 194 -1.14 -17.78 -5.02
CA LEU A 194 -1.68 -18.48 -3.84
C LEU A 194 -0.58 -18.74 -2.80
N ARG A 195 0.58 -19.23 -3.22
CA ARG A 195 1.74 -19.44 -2.34
C ARG A 195 2.10 -18.14 -1.63
N ASN A 196 2.43 -17.07 -2.37
CA ASN A 196 2.84 -15.79 -1.79
C ASN A 196 1.85 -15.23 -0.78
N ARG A 197 0.54 -15.41 -1.01
CA ARG A 197 -0.51 -14.90 -0.11
C ARG A 197 -0.69 -15.76 1.14
N LEU A 198 -0.50 -17.07 1.04
CA LEU A 198 -0.65 -18.00 2.16
C LEU A 198 0.65 -18.15 2.97
N THR A 199 1.82 -17.93 2.36
CA THR A 199 3.13 -17.88 3.06
C THR A 199 3.36 -16.59 3.84
N LEU A 200 2.49 -15.58 3.72
CA LEU A 200 2.49 -14.37 4.56
C LEU A 200 2.56 -14.72 6.06
N ASP A 201 2.01 -15.87 6.48
CA ASP A 201 2.07 -16.33 7.86
C ASP A 201 3.50 -16.49 8.43
N ARG A 202 4.53 -16.57 7.57
CA ARG A 202 5.95 -16.55 7.95
C ARG A 202 6.44 -15.18 8.44
N ILE A 203 5.71 -14.10 8.18
CA ILE A 203 5.98 -12.77 8.74
C ILE A 203 5.32 -12.70 10.12
N SER A 204 6.02 -12.25 11.15
CA SER A 204 5.47 -12.04 12.50
C SER A 204 5.44 -10.57 12.89
N ASN A 205 6.30 -9.74 12.27
CA ASN A 205 6.40 -8.31 12.54
C ASN A 205 6.40 -7.52 11.22
N ILE A 206 5.48 -6.56 11.10
CA ILE A 206 5.49 -5.53 10.06
C ILE A 206 5.89 -4.20 10.74
N VAL A 207 6.96 -3.58 10.26
CA VAL A 207 7.46 -2.29 10.74
C VAL A 207 7.37 -1.28 9.60
N VAL A 208 6.64 -0.20 9.80
CA VAL A 208 6.48 0.90 8.84
C VAL A 208 7.26 2.10 9.34
N ILE A 209 8.25 2.55 8.59
CA ILE A 209 8.99 3.79 8.85
C ILE A 209 8.52 4.83 7.84
N TYR A 210 8.00 5.94 8.33
CA TYR A 210 7.31 6.93 7.51
C TYR A 210 8.11 8.25 7.49
N ALA A 211 8.83 8.52 6.40
CA ALA A 211 9.62 9.74 6.20
C ALA A 211 8.75 10.93 5.74
N GLU A 212 9.38 12.03 5.35
CA GLU A 212 8.84 13.37 5.01
C GLU A 212 9.84 14.06 4.05
N ASN A 213 9.52 14.89 3.05
CA ASN A 213 8.46 14.75 2.05
C ASN A 213 9.21 14.83 0.71
N HIS A 214 9.21 13.77 -0.09
CA HIS A 214 10.04 13.69 -1.29
C HIS A 214 9.37 12.86 -2.39
N ALA A 215 9.29 13.44 -3.58
CA ALA A 215 8.90 12.72 -4.80
C ALA A 215 9.90 11.62 -5.15
N PHE A 216 9.46 10.55 -5.82
CA PHE A 216 10.37 9.47 -6.26
C PHE A 216 11.51 10.03 -7.12
N ASP A 217 11.20 10.81 -8.15
CA ASP A 217 12.20 11.42 -9.03
C ASP A 217 13.14 12.43 -8.33
N ASN A 218 12.78 12.96 -7.15
CA ASN A 218 13.61 13.92 -6.42
C ASN A 218 14.85 13.28 -5.77
N ILE A 219 14.75 12.05 -5.24
CA ILE A 219 15.88 11.34 -4.62
C ILE A 219 16.29 10.09 -5.42
N PHE A 220 15.32 9.28 -5.87
CA PHE A 220 15.54 7.98 -6.52
C PHE A 220 15.41 8.02 -8.06
N GLY A 221 15.15 9.19 -8.64
CA GLY A 221 15.00 9.37 -10.08
C GLY A 221 16.21 8.97 -10.95
N LYS A 222 17.39 8.76 -10.35
CA LYS A 222 18.60 8.26 -11.06
C LYS A 222 18.91 6.79 -10.76
N PHE A 223 18.01 6.07 -10.07
CA PHE A 223 18.28 4.70 -9.60
C PHE A 223 18.32 3.70 -10.77
N PRO A 224 19.39 2.89 -10.92
CA PRO A 224 19.53 1.96 -12.04
C PRO A 224 18.36 0.96 -12.14
N GLY A 225 17.72 0.91 -13.30
CA GLY A 225 16.59 0.01 -13.56
C GLY A 225 15.23 0.51 -13.07
N ALA A 226 15.18 1.63 -12.35
CA ALA A 226 13.92 2.28 -12.00
C ALA A 226 13.37 3.11 -13.16
N ASN A 227 12.05 3.26 -13.19
CA ASN A 227 11.34 4.22 -14.02
C ASN A 227 11.60 5.64 -13.48
N GLY A 228 12.76 6.21 -13.84
CA GLY A 228 13.23 7.50 -13.31
C GLY A 228 13.36 8.61 -14.35
N LEU A 229 14.16 9.62 -14.01
CA LEU A 229 14.43 10.83 -14.80
C LEU A 229 14.92 10.54 -16.22
N ASP A 230 15.67 9.45 -16.45
CA ASP A 230 16.11 9.06 -17.79
C ASP A 230 14.91 8.75 -18.71
N ASN A 231 13.89 8.04 -18.20
CA ASN A 231 12.65 7.81 -18.94
C ASN A 231 11.88 9.12 -19.14
N ALA A 232 11.86 10.01 -18.15
CA ALA A 232 11.23 11.32 -18.29
C ALA A 232 11.87 12.12 -19.44
N ILE A 233 13.21 12.16 -19.47
CA ILE A 233 14.01 12.87 -20.48
C ILE A 233 13.83 12.24 -21.86
N GLN A 234 13.96 10.91 -21.96
CA GLN A 234 13.81 10.16 -23.21
C GLN A 234 12.44 10.36 -23.87
N ASN A 235 11.38 10.42 -23.07
CA ASN A 235 10.00 10.60 -23.55
C ASN A 235 9.56 12.08 -23.60
N ASN A 236 10.41 13.03 -23.18
CA ASN A 236 10.12 14.47 -23.11
C ASN A 236 8.86 14.83 -22.28
N VAL A 237 8.57 14.06 -21.22
CA VAL A 237 7.37 14.20 -20.37
C VAL A 237 7.61 15.08 -19.13
N TYR A 238 8.50 16.07 -19.24
CA TYR A 238 8.94 16.91 -18.12
C TYR A 238 8.66 18.41 -18.29
N LYS A 239 8.09 18.81 -19.42
CA LYS A 239 7.89 20.21 -19.79
C LYS A 239 6.76 20.83 -18.97
N GLN A 240 7.10 21.85 -18.19
CA GLN A 240 6.15 22.67 -17.47
C GLN A 240 5.49 23.70 -18.40
N ILE A 241 4.23 24.02 -18.16
CA ILE A 241 3.42 25.02 -18.89
C ILE A 241 3.15 26.26 -18.02
N ASP A 242 2.86 27.39 -18.67
CA ASP A 242 2.52 28.66 -18.03
C ASP A 242 1.00 28.77 -17.73
N LEU A 243 0.59 29.89 -17.12
CA LEU A 243 -0.79 30.24 -16.78
C LEU A 243 -1.74 30.21 -18.00
N ASP A 244 -1.24 30.58 -19.18
CA ASP A 244 -2.00 30.55 -20.45
C ASP A 244 -2.01 29.17 -21.13
N GLY A 245 -1.27 28.20 -20.59
CA GLY A 245 -1.12 26.84 -21.15
C GLY A 245 -0.03 26.69 -22.21
N SER A 246 0.73 27.74 -22.52
CA SER A 246 1.93 27.65 -23.36
C SER A 246 3.06 26.90 -22.65
N VAL A 247 3.97 26.27 -23.40
CA VAL A 247 5.15 25.61 -22.81
C VAL A 247 6.15 26.66 -22.37
N LEU A 248 6.59 26.59 -21.11
CA LEU A 248 7.56 27.54 -20.56
C LEU A 248 8.91 27.46 -21.30
N PRO A 249 9.50 28.58 -21.74
CA PRO A 249 10.81 28.59 -22.38
C PRO A 249 11.95 28.27 -21.39
N VAL A 250 11.79 28.71 -20.14
CA VAL A 250 12.68 28.49 -18.98
C VAL A 250 11.80 28.29 -17.74
N LEU A 251 12.33 27.69 -16.68
CA LEU A 251 11.62 27.66 -15.41
C LEU A 251 11.55 29.08 -14.81
N PRO A 252 10.47 29.43 -14.08
CA PRO A 252 10.49 30.59 -13.20
C PRO A 252 11.64 30.43 -12.17
N PRO A 253 12.27 31.52 -11.73
CA PRO A 253 13.30 31.44 -10.69
C PRO A 253 12.69 30.90 -9.39
N THR A 254 13.49 30.23 -8.57
CA THR A 254 13.10 29.82 -7.23
C THR A 254 12.93 31.07 -6.37
N TRP A 255 11.69 31.50 -6.15
CA TRP A 255 11.41 32.71 -5.37
C TRP A 255 11.94 32.59 -3.94
N GLY A 256 12.71 33.58 -3.50
CA GLY A 256 13.41 33.55 -2.20
C GLY A 256 14.68 32.69 -2.14
N GLY A 257 15.02 31.92 -3.19
CA GLY A 257 16.19 31.03 -3.23
C GLY A 257 15.91 29.59 -2.80
N ILE A 258 16.91 28.71 -2.99
CA ILE A 258 16.81 27.27 -2.70
C ILE A 258 17.14 26.96 -1.23
N SER A 259 18.23 27.51 -0.70
CA SER A 259 18.67 27.30 0.70
C SER A 259 17.84 28.14 1.66
N VAL A 260 17.45 27.59 2.83
CA VAL A 260 16.83 28.43 3.89
C VAL A 260 17.82 29.44 4.48
N ALA A 261 17.29 30.47 5.13
CA ALA A 261 18.10 31.49 5.81
C ALA A 261 19.06 30.86 6.83
N GLY A 262 20.35 31.22 6.74
CA GLY A 262 21.41 30.71 7.61
C GLY A 262 22.09 29.42 7.15
N VAL A 263 21.61 28.76 6.09
CA VAL A 263 22.29 27.61 5.46
C VAL A 263 23.40 28.09 4.51
N THR A 264 24.49 27.32 4.42
CA THR A 264 25.63 27.56 3.52
C THR A 264 25.90 26.27 2.71
N PRO A 265 26.14 26.35 1.39
CA PRO A 265 26.12 27.55 0.55
C PRO A 265 24.73 28.21 0.47
N VAL A 266 24.72 29.53 0.35
CA VAL A 266 23.50 30.29 0.05
C VAL A 266 23.26 30.21 -1.45
N VAL A 267 22.07 29.78 -1.83
CA VAL A 267 21.61 29.75 -3.24
C VAL A 267 20.40 30.67 -3.35
N ALA A 268 20.63 31.88 -3.86
CA ALA A 268 19.64 32.94 -3.95
C ALA A 268 18.75 32.80 -5.21
N GLN A 269 17.63 33.52 -5.23
CA GLN A 269 16.70 33.56 -6.36
C GLN A 269 17.41 33.89 -7.70
N ALA A 270 18.38 34.80 -7.69
CA ALA A 270 19.13 35.21 -8.88
C ALA A 270 19.95 34.06 -9.50
N ASP A 271 20.49 33.15 -8.70
CA ASP A 271 21.31 32.02 -9.16
C ASP A 271 20.48 30.99 -9.95
N THR A 272 19.18 30.96 -9.67
CA THR A 272 18.18 30.08 -10.31
C THR A 272 17.51 30.70 -11.54
N ALA A 273 17.88 31.92 -11.94
CA ALA A 273 17.34 32.56 -13.13
C ALA A 273 17.69 31.77 -14.42
N ASN A 274 16.76 31.76 -15.37
CA ASN A 274 16.91 31.16 -16.71
C ASN A 274 17.35 29.67 -16.71
N LEU A 275 16.95 28.89 -15.70
CA LEU A 275 17.10 27.44 -15.73
C LEU A 275 16.28 26.86 -16.90
N PRO A 276 16.80 25.88 -17.66
CA PRO A 276 16.02 25.21 -18.69
C PRO A 276 14.72 24.64 -18.12
N ASN A 277 13.63 24.65 -18.88
CA ASN A 277 12.40 23.92 -18.54
C ASN A 277 12.67 22.40 -18.63
N ALA A 278 13.30 21.86 -17.57
CA ALA A 278 13.79 20.51 -17.37
C ALA A 278 14.13 20.26 -15.88
N PRO A 279 14.19 18.99 -15.43
CA PRO A 279 14.73 18.65 -14.11
C PRO A 279 16.20 19.09 -13.96
N PHE A 280 16.60 19.52 -12.77
CA PHE A 280 17.98 19.94 -12.49
C PHE A 280 18.49 19.46 -11.13
N SER A 281 19.80 19.25 -11.02
CA SER A 281 20.42 18.76 -9.79
C SER A 281 20.71 19.91 -8.80
N ILE A 282 20.22 19.77 -7.57
CA ILE A 282 20.34 20.72 -6.44
C ILE A 282 21.77 20.66 -5.85
N ASP A 283 22.31 19.45 -5.76
CA ASP A 283 23.64 19.12 -5.27
C ASP A 283 24.74 19.19 -6.34
N GLY A 284 24.34 19.32 -7.62
CA GLY A 284 25.26 19.32 -8.75
C GLY A 284 26.09 20.60 -8.87
N PRO A 285 27.07 20.62 -9.80
CA PRO A 285 28.13 21.64 -9.85
C PRO A 285 27.67 23.11 -9.99
N LYS A 286 26.42 23.37 -10.39
CA LYS A 286 25.87 24.73 -10.48
C LYS A 286 25.59 25.34 -9.10
N PHE A 287 25.05 24.55 -8.17
CA PHE A 287 24.55 25.01 -6.88
C PHE A 287 25.37 24.45 -5.71
N ASN A 288 25.89 23.23 -5.86
CA ASN A 288 26.74 22.55 -4.87
C ASN A 288 26.10 22.55 -3.46
N LEU A 289 24.77 22.42 -3.39
CA LEU A 289 24.01 22.41 -2.14
C LEU A 289 23.87 20.95 -1.66
N PRO A 290 24.68 20.49 -0.68
CA PRO A 290 24.76 19.08 -0.31
C PRO A 290 23.49 18.57 0.39
N LEU A 291 23.34 17.25 0.44
CA LEU A 291 22.22 16.56 1.11
C LEU A 291 22.05 16.90 2.61
N ASN A 292 23.06 17.48 3.28
CA ASN A 292 22.98 17.93 4.67
C ASN A 292 22.67 19.43 4.82
N ALA A 293 22.36 20.13 3.72
CA ALA A 293 21.94 21.52 3.70
C ALA A 293 20.43 21.62 3.48
N LYS A 294 19.72 22.35 4.35
CA LYS A 294 18.27 22.44 4.31
C LYS A 294 17.82 23.32 3.13
N THR A 295 17.04 22.76 2.22
CA THR A 295 16.31 23.53 1.21
C THR A 295 15.08 24.19 1.83
N ARG A 296 14.50 25.17 1.14
CA ARG A 296 13.19 25.73 1.45
C ARG A 296 12.10 24.66 1.34
N ASP A 297 11.00 24.87 2.05
CA ASP A 297 9.76 24.13 1.87
C ASP A 297 8.98 24.65 0.64
N LEU A 298 8.14 23.78 0.05
CA LEU A 298 7.40 23.99 -1.21
C LEU A 298 5.92 23.66 -1.00
N ASP A 299 5.00 24.30 -1.75
CA ASP A 299 3.58 23.94 -1.60
C ASP A 299 3.25 22.50 -2.02
N HIS A 300 2.74 21.77 -1.05
CA HIS A 300 2.23 20.40 -1.15
C HIS A 300 0.77 20.34 -0.66
N SER A 301 -0.07 21.35 -0.91
CA SER A 301 -1.46 21.36 -0.44
C SER A 301 -2.45 20.76 -1.46
N PHE A 302 -3.52 20.13 -0.97
CA PHE A 302 -4.47 19.27 -1.70
C PHE A 302 -4.94 19.82 -3.05
N PHE A 303 -5.38 21.08 -3.10
CA PHE A 303 -5.90 21.69 -4.32
C PHE A 303 -4.79 22.09 -5.29
N PHE A 304 -3.66 22.60 -4.78
CA PHE A 304 -2.50 22.90 -5.62
C PHE A 304 -1.91 21.61 -6.20
N ASN A 305 -1.76 20.55 -5.42
CA ASN A 305 -1.23 19.27 -5.91
C ASN A 305 -2.08 18.65 -7.04
N GLN A 306 -3.42 18.75 -6.98
CA GLN A 306 -4.28 18.40 -8.12
C GLN A 306 -4.03 19.29 -9.36
N MET A 307 -3.85 20.60 -9.16
CA MET A 307 -3.52 21.53 -10.24
C MET A 307 -2.13 21.28 -10.84
N GLN A 308 -1.14 20.90 -10.02
CA GLN A 308 0.23 20.53 -10.41
C GLN A 308 0.23 19.29 -11.33
N ILE A 309 -0.56 18.27 -10.95
CA ILE A 309 -0.74 17.00 -11.69
C ILE A 309 -1.57 17.18 -12.97
N ASN A 310 -2.49 18.15 -13.01
CA ASN A 310 -3.24 18.57 -14.21
C ASN A 310 -3.88 17.39 -14.98
N GLY A 311 -4.56 16.48 -14.25
CA GLY A 311 -5.20 15.29 -14.83
C GLY A 311 -4.23 14.18 -15.26
N GLY A 312 -3.00 14.19 -14.75
CA GLY A 312 -1.93 13.21 -15.01
C GLY A 312 -0.85 13.70 -15.98
N LYS A 313 -0.90 14.96 -16.42
CA LYS A 313 0.14 15.54 -17.30
C LYS A 313 1.40 15.95 -16.56
N ASN A 314 1.29 16.20 -15.25
CA ASN A 314 2.37 16.63 -14.35
C ASN A 314 3.16 17.85 -14.90
N ASP A 315 2.46 18.75 -15.60
CA ASP A 315 3.02 19.88 -16.36
C ASP A 315 2.82 21.24 -15.66
N ARG A 316 2.23 21.28 -14.46
CA ARG A 316 1.87 22.53 -13.77
C ARG A 316 2.54 22.75 -12.42
N PHE A 317 3.52 21.93 -12.05
CA PHE A 317 4.26 22.07 -10.80
C PHE A 317 4.91 23.45 -10.66
N ALA A 318 5.51 23.99 -11.72
CA ALA A 318 6.16 25.30 -11.68
C ALA A 318 5.19 26.50 -11.53
N VAL A 319 3.90 26.31 -11.83
CA VAL A 319 2.85 27.34 -11.76
C VAL A 319 2.02 27.23 -10.49
N ALA A 320 1.65 26.00 -10.11
CA ALA A 320 0.82 25.70 -8.94
C ALA A 320 1.67 25.47 -7.68
N SER A 321 2.68 26.33 -7.45
CA SER A 321 3.63 26.25 -6.33
C SER A 321 4.16 27.63 -5.95
N ASP A 322 4.67 27.80 -4.72
CA ASP A 322 5.46 28.95 -4.28
C ASP A 322 6.98 28.77 -4.45
N ALA A 323 7.43 27.65 -5.01
CA ALA A 323 8.83 27.30 -5.13
C ALA A 323 9.43 27.60 -6.51
N GLY A 324 8.60 28.01 -7.48
CA GLY A 324 9.02 28.29 -8.85
C GLY A 324 9.72 27.08 -9.45
N GLY A 325 10.93 27.27 -9.98
CA GLY A 325 11.72 26.19 -10.56
C GLY A 325 12.12 25.06 -9.59
N LEU A 326 12.21 25.30 -8.28
CA LEU A 326 12.70 24.28 -7.32
C LEU A 326 11.85 23.00 -7.27
N VAL A 327 10.58 23.05 -7.69
CA VAL A 327 9.76 21.83 -7.87
C VAL A 327 10.41 20.80 -8.81
N MET A 328 11.21 21.25 -9.79
CA MET A 328 11.94 20.40 -10.74
C MET A 328 13.33 19.98 -10.25
N GLY A 329 13.69 20.34 -9.02
CA GLY A 329 14.96 19.98 -8.40
C GLY A 329 15.03 18.49 -8.05
N ASN A 330 16.19 17.89 -8.22
CA ASN A 330 16.53 16.53 -7.77
C ASN A 330 17.92 16.48 -7.13
N TYR A 331 18.18 15.45 -6.36
CA TYR A 331 19.49 15.10 -5.82
C TYR A 331 20.11 13.94 -6.60
N ASP A 332 21.42 13.74 -6.48
CA ASP A 332 22.03 12.42 -6.65
C ASP A 332 21.88 11.63 -5.35
N GLY A 333 20.89 10.73 -5.32
CA GLY A 333 20.68 9.84 -4.19
C GLY A 333 21.75 8.74 -4.04
N SER A 334 22.66 8.55 -5.01
CA SER A 334 23.62 7.43 -5.01
C SER A 334 24.58 7.34 -3.82
N PRO A 335 24.95 8.43 -3.11
CA PRO A 335 25.73 8.38 -1.88
C PRO A 335 24.92 8.03 -0.63
N THR A 336 23.58 8.08 -0.68
CA THR A 336 22.73 7.86 0.51
C THR A 336 22.76 6.39 0.95
N ARG A 337 22.50 6.15 2.23
CA ARG A 337 22.44 4.80 2.80
C ARG A 337 21.18 4.07 2.38
N MET A 338 20.05 4.77 2.29
CA MET A 338 18.78 4.24 1.79
C MET A 338 18.89 3.80 0.33
N TRP A 339 19.66 4.49 -0.51
CA TRP A 339 20.02 4.01 -1.85
C TRP A 339 20.83 2.70 -1.83
N GLN A 340 21.70 2.50 -0.83
CA GLN A 340 22.35 1.18 -0.65
C GLN A 340 21.32 0.12 -0.22
N LYS A 341 20.40 0.42 0.72
CA LYS A 341 19.33 -0.51 1.09
C LYS A 341 18.44 -0.90 -0.11
N ALA A 342 18.16 0.05 -1.01
CA ALA A 342 17.42 -0.20 -2.25
C ALA A 342 18.17 -1.15 -3.20
N LYS A 343 19.50 -1.09 -3.28
CA LYS A 343 20.32 -2.08 -4.03
C LYS A 343 20.39 -3.44 -3.35
N ASP A 344 20.33 -3.50 -2.02
CA ASP A 344 20.38 -4.75 -1.27
C ASP A 344 19.04 -5.50 -1.26
N TYR A 345 17.91 -4.81 -1.40
CA TYR A 345 16.55 -5.36 -1.23
C TYR A 345 15.62 -4.98 -2.42
N THR A 346 14.34 -4.70 -2.15
CA THR A 346 13.35 -4.29 -3.16
C THR A 346 13.10 -2.79 -3.09
N LEU A 347 13.27 -2.08 -4.19
CA LEU A 347 12.77 -0.71 -4.43
C LEU A 347 11.46 -0.79 -5.19
N ALA A 348 10.37 -0.25 -4.67
CA ALA A 348 9.13 -0.08 -5.45
C ALA A 348 9.20 1.28 -6.17
N ASP A 349 9.19 1.26 -7.51
CA ASP A 349 9.29 2.47 -8.33
C ASP A 349 7.95 2.97 -8.87
N ASN A 350 6.87 2.26 -8.57
CA ASN A 350 5.51 2.59 -9.00
C ASN A 350 4.56 2.70 -7.79
N TYR A 351 5.09 3.29 -6.70
CA TYR A 351 4.41 3.53 -5.44
C TYR A 351 3.99 5.00 -5.32
N PHE A 352 2.69 5.22 -5.10
CA PHE A 352 2.05 6.53 -5.08
C PHE A 352 1.64 6.96 -3.65
N MET A 353 1.65 8.25 -3.35
CA MET A 353 1.07 8.71 -2.08
C MET A 353 -0.46 8.53 -2.10
N GLY A 354 -1.03 8.08 -0.98
CA GLY A 354 -2.42 7.61 -0.89
C GLY A 354 -3.47 8.66 -1.20
N ALA A 355 -3.17 9.94 -0.97
CA ALA A 355 -4.01 11.09 -1.27
C ALA A 355 -3.23 12.29 -1.80
N PHE A 356 -3.91 13.20 -2.51
CA PHE A 356 -3.38 14.50 -2.89
C PHE A 356 -3.00 15.33 -1.66
N GLY A 357 -1.96 16.14 -1.78
CA GLY A 357 -1.54 17.08 -0.75
C GLY A 357 -0.77 16.49 0.43
N GLY A 358 -0.73 17.25 1.52
CA GLY A 358 0.34 17.18 2.52
C GLY A 358 0.22 16.10 3.59
N SER A 359 1.22 16.12 4.49
CA SER A 359 1.46 15.09 5.51
C SER A 359 0.23 14.71 6.31
N PHE A 360 -0.52 15.71 6.79
CA PHE A 360 -1.76 15.51 7.56
C PHE A 360 -2.72 14.50 6.91
N LEU A 361 -3.01 14.64 5.60
CA LEU A 361 -3.99 13.77 4.94
C LEU A 361 -3.39 12.38 4.65
N ASN A 362 -2.14 12.32 4.20
CA ASN A 362 -1.48 11.05 3.91
C ASN A 362 -1.24 10.19 5.17
N HIS A 363 -1.10 10.79 6.36
CA HIS A 363 -1.07 10.04 7.63
C HIS A 363 -2.43 9.42 8.00
N PHE A 364 -3.55 10.06 7.67
CA PHE A 364 -4.87 9.43 7.80
C PHE A 364 -5.02 8.26 6.82
N TRP A 365 -4.63 8.46 5.56
CA TRP A 365 -4.69 7.41 4.54
C TRP A 365 -3.82 6.20 4.90
N LEU A 366 -2.68 6.39 5.57
CA LEU A 366 -1.85 5.30 6.11
C LEU A 366 -2.56 4.45 7.18
N ILE A 367 -3.44 5.02 8.02
CA ILE A 367 -4.01 4.29 9.17
C ILE A 367 -5.48 3.89 9.03
N CYS A 368 -6.23 4.48 8.10
CA CYS A 368 -7.65 4.16 7.89
C CYS A 368 -8.09 4.12 6.42
N ALA A 369 -7.21 4.45 5.46
CA ALA A 369 -7.59 4.71 4.06
C ALA A 369 -8.76 5.71 3.92
N CYS A 370 -8.84 6.69 4.82
CA CYS A 370 -10.01 7.54 5.00
C CYS A 370 -9.66 9.03 5.06
N THR A 371 -10.57 9.90 4.63
CA THR A 371 -10.41 11.36 4.72
C THR A 371 -11.22 11.89 5.92
N PRO A 372 -10.62 12.65 6.85
CA PRO A 372 -11.30 13.18 8.03
C PRO A 372 -12.41 14.17 7.69
N VAL A 373 -13.46 14.20 8.52
CA VAL A 373 -14.63 15.06 8.33
C VAL A 373 -14.67 16.16 9.39
N TYR A 374 -14.94 17.40 8.96
CA TYR A 374 -15.22 18.53 9.84
C TYR A 374 -16.73 18.80 9.86
N PRO A 375 -17.49 18.30 10.86
CA PRO A 375 -18.94 18.48 10.89
C PRO A 375 -19.34 19.96 10.95
N ASN A 376 -20.31 20.36 10.12
CA ASN A 376 -20.91 21.70 10.10
C ASN A 376 -19.85 22.83 9.98
N ALA A 377 -18.86 22.66 9.10
CA ALA A 377 -17.76 23.62 8.94
C ALA A 377 -18.24 25.04 8.56
N ASP A 378 -19.34 25.16 7.82
CA ASP A 378 -19.96 26.42 7.38
C ASP A 378 -20.58 27.30 8.49
N THR A 379 -20.86 26.69 9.64
CA THR A 379 -21.56 27.27 10.79
C THR A 379 -20.74 27.22 12.09
N SER A 380 -19.47 26.86 11.99
CA SER A 380 -18.52 26.67 13.10
C SER A 380 -17.20 27.42 12.83
N PRO A 381 -16.20 27.40 13.74
CA PRO A 381 -14.90 28.05 13.50
C PRO A 381 -14.20 27.57 12.22
N GLY A 382 -14.45 26.33 11.79
CA GLY A 382 -13.96 25.77 10.53
C GLY A 382 -14.34 26.57 9.28
N LYS A 383 -15.33 27.48 9.35
CA LYS A 383 -15.74 28.35 8.25
C LYS A 383 -14.58 29.18 7.69
N ALA A 384 -13.66 29.61 8.57
CA ALA A 384 -12.45 30.35 8.20
C ALA A 384 -11.39 29.48 7.48
N LYS A 385 -11.65 28.19 7.27
CA LYS A 385 -10.80 27.22 6.59
C LYS A 385 -11.47 26.52 5.41
N LEU A 386 -12.73 26.87 5.10
CA LEU A 386 -13.40 26.39 3.90
C LEU A 386 -12.66 26.88 2.64
N ALA A 387 -12.33 25.93 1.77
CA ALA A 387 -11.88 26.19 0.42
C ALA A 387 -13.06 26.65 -0.46
N SER A 388 -12.73 27.43 -1.48
CA SER A 388 -13.66 27.92 -2.49
C SER A 388 -13.05 27.73 -3.89
N PRO A 389 -12.81 26.48 -4.33
CA PRO A 389 -12.37 26.19 -5.69
C PRO A 389 -13.43 26.69 -6.68
N GLY A 390 -13.02 27.58 -7.58
CA GLY A 390 -13.91 28.20 -8.57
C GLY A 390 -13.84 27.57 -9.96
N GLY A 391 -13.00 26.54 -10.15
CA GLY A 391 -12.95 25.75 -11.37
C GLY A 391 -14.19 24.89 -11.57
N ALA A 392 -14.61 24.71 -12.82
CA ALA A 392 -15.77 23.89 -13.18
C ALA A 392 -15.60 22.39 -12.88
N ASP A 393 -14.37 21.95 -12.62
CA ASP A 393 -14.04 20.60 -12.14
C ASP A 393 -14.35 20.38 -10.65
N GLY A 394 -14.66 21.45 -9.90
CA GLY A 394 -14.94 21.44 -8.46
C GLY A 394 -13.71 21.42 -7.55
N VAL A 395 -12.50 21.52 -8.12
CA VAL A 395 -11.22 21.41 -7.38
C VAL A 395 -10.16 22.44 -7.80
N SER A 396 -10.17 22.94 -9.04
CA SER A 396 -9.20 23.95 -9.48
C SER A 396 -9.45 25.31 -8.81
N LEU A 397 -8.37 25.95 -8.38
CA LEU A 397 -8.37 27.30 -7.83
C LEU A 397 -8.33 28.34 -8.97
N LEU A 398 -8.98 29.49 -8.78
CA LEU A 398 -8.99 30.57 -9.78
C LEU A 398 -7.88 31.57 -9.52
N LEU A 399 -7.22 32.04 -10.59
CA LEU A 399 -6.23 33.11 -10.53
C LEU A 399 -6.91 34.46 -10.25
N ASP A 400 -6.38 35.25 -9.30
CA ASP A 400 -6.75 36.65 -9.12
C ASP A 400 -6.21 37.52 -10.26
N THR A 401 -6.99 37.62 -11.34
CA THR A 401 -6.66 38.45 -12.51
C THR A 401 -6.53 39.94 -12.18
N SER A 402 -7.06 40.41 -11.03
CA SER A 402 -6.89 41.82 -10.60
C SER A 402 -5.43 42.18 -10.28
N LYS A 403 -4.56 41.18 -10.08
CA LYS A 403 -3.12 41.39 -9.85
C LYS A 403 -2.32 41.58 -11.14
N GLY A 404 -2.92 41.42 -12.33
CA GLY A 404 -2.25 41.62 -13.61
C GLY A 404 -1.15 40.60 -13.95
N ILE A 405 -1.03 39.51 -13.18
CA ILE A 405 -0.08 38.43 -13.46
C ILE A 405 -0.60 37.61 -14.64
N THR A 406 0.14 37.65 -15.75
CA THR A 406 -0.19 36.96 -17.00
C THR A 406 0.72 35.77 -17.31
N SER A 407 1.87 35.67 -16.63
CA SER A 407 2.86 34.60 -16.77
C SER A 407 3.53 34.36 -15.43
N VAL A 408 3.83 33.11 -15.10
CA VAL A 408 4.63 32.78 -13.91
C VAL A 408 6.06 33.32 -13.99
N LEU A 409 6.56 33.64 -15.19
CA LEU A 409 7.86 34.28 -15.37
C LEU A 409 7.85 35.76 -14.96
N ASN A 410 6.67 36.40 -14.84
CA ASN A 410 6.53 37.77 -14.36
C ASN A 410 6.01 37.89 -12.91
N SER A 411 5.74 36.77 -12.23
CA SER A 411 5.44 36.79 -10.79
C SER A 411 6.72 36.81 -9.95
N ASN A 412 6.69 37.56 -8.85
CA ASN A 412 7.76 37.59 -7.83
C ASN A 412 7.30 36.83 -6.57
N GLY A 413 6.94 35.56 -6.77
CA GLY A 413 6.28 34.69 -5.80
C GLY A 413 5.20 33.82 -6.47
N ARG A 414 4.52 33.01 -5.68
CA ARG A 414 3.37 32.18 -6.11
C ARG A 414 2.36 33.03 -6.89
N PRO A 415 1.87 32.59 -8.06
CA PRO A 415 0.73 33.24 -8.70
C PRO A 415 -0.48 33.31 -7.75
N PRO A 416 -1.25 34.41 -7.75
CA PRO A 416 -2.25 34.69 -6.72
C PRO A 416 -3.55 33.90 -6.93
N PHE A 417 -3.50 32.58 -6.73
CA PHE A 417 -4.68 31.72 -6.77
C PHE A 417 -5.54 31.90 -5.50
N LEU A 418 -6.85 32.03 -5.70
CA LEU A 418 -7.85 32.27 -4.66
C LEU A 418 -8.53 30.97 -4.23
N GLY A 419 -9.04 30.96 -2.99
CA GLY A 419 -9.93 29.89 -2.52
C GLY A 419 -9.23 28.62 -2.05
N ASN A 420 -7.91 28.59 -1.86
CA ASN A 420 -7.28 27.49 -1.11
C ASN A 420 -7.79 27.49 0.34
N GLY A 421 -7.99 26.31 0.91
CA GLY A 421 -8.49 26.13 2.27
C GLY A 421 -8.16 24.73 2.79
N ALA A 422 -8.29 24.52 4.11
CA ALA A 422 -8.01 23.23 4.73
C ALA A 422 -9.22 22.28 4.78
N ILE A 423 -10.42 22.78 4.49
CA ILE A 423 -11.67 22.01 4.49
C ILE A 423 -12.34 22.16 3.11
N THR A 424 -12.76 21.07 2.48
CA THR A 424 -13.51 21.12 1.21
C THR A 424 -14.87 21.80 1.40
N PRO A 425 -15.42 22.48 0.38
CA PRO A 425 -16.85 22.81 0.36
C PRO A 425 -17.68 21.52 0.20
N ILE A 426 -19.00 21.61 0.41
CA ILE A 426 -19.93 20.61 -0.12
C ILE A 426 -20.29 21.00 -1.55
N ASN A 427 -20.11 20.10 -2.51
CA ASN A 427 -20.41 20.30 -3.93
C ASN A 427 -20.60 18.95 -4.67
N SER A 428 -20.51 18.94 -6.00
CA SER A 428 -20.63 17.71 -6.82
C SER A 428 -19.45 16.74 -6.71
N ARG A 429 -18.33 17.15 -6.08
CA ARG A 429 -17.14 16.31 -5.80
C ARG A 429 -17.10 15.82 -4.36
N PHE A 430 -17.59 16.63 -3.42
CA PHE A 430 -17.52 16.37 -1.98
C PHE A 430 -18.92 16.41 -1.37
N ASP A 431 -19.40 15.27 -0.89
CA ASP A 431 -20.68 15.13 -0.20
C ASP A 431 -20.65 15.65 1.25
N LYS A 432 -19.45 15.89 1.79
CA LYS A 432 -19.20 16.37 3.15
C LYS A 432 -18.11 17.44 3.16
N PHE A 433 -18.01 18.14 4.29
CA PHE A 433 -16.86 18.99 4.62
C PHE A 433 -15.68 18.11 5.07
N TYR A 434 -14.76 17.83 4.15
CA TYR A 434 -13.56 17.02 4.41
C TYR A 434 -12.37 17.89 4.77
N ALA A 435 -11.64 17.55 5.83
CA ALA A 435 -10.36 18.17 6.13
C ALA A 435 -9.28 17.55 5.23
N VAL A 436 -8.63 18.37 4.40
CA VAL A 436 -7.71 17.94 3.33
C VAL A 436 -6.34 18.61 3.35
N ASN A 437 -6.15 19.69 4.12
CA ASN A 437 -4.83 20.24 4.46
C ASN A 437 -4.66 20.31 5.98
N THR A 438 -3.44 20.61 6.43
CA THR A 438 -3.03 20.51 7.84
C THR A 438 -3.99 21.17 8.84
N MET A 439 -4.69 20.30 9.57
CA MET A 439 -5.48 20.61 10.75
C MET A 439 -4.78 20.03 11.99
N GLN A 440 -5.11 20.49 13.19
CA GLN A 440 -4.49 20.07 14.45
C GLN A 440 -5.44 19.17 15.26
N PRO A 441 -4.92 18.18 16.03
CA PRO A 441 -5.76 17.25 16.77
C PRO A 441 -6.50 17.96 17.92
N ALA A 442 -7.70 17.49 18.25
CA ALA A 442 -8.47 17.94 19.40
C ALA A 442 -7.81 17.60 20.76
N TYR A 443 -6.83 16.70 20.77
CA TYR A 443 -6.15 16.19 21.95
C TYR A 443 -4.68 16.62 21.95
N GLN A 444 -4.16 16.97 23.12
CA GLN A 444 -2.73 17.27 23.27
C GLN A 444 -1.88 16.00 23.08
N PRO A 445 -0.67 16.08 22.50
CA PRO A 445 -0.02 17.27 21.98
C PRO A 445 -0.62 17.69 20.62
N SER A 446 -0.98 18.97 20.52
CA SER A 446 -1.61 19.59 19.36
C SER A 446 -0.88 20.88 18.96
N GLY A 447 -0.95 21.31 17.70
CA GLY A 447 -0.51 22.67 17.34
C GLY A 447 -1.28 23.76 18.08
N ASN A 448 -2.55 23.50 18.42
CA ASN A 448 -3.40 24.45 19.09
C ASN A 448 -3.30 24.33 20.61
N THR A 449 -3.19 25.47 21.29
CA THR A 449 -3.19 25.53 22.76
C THR A 449 -4.55 25.12 23.33
N PRO A 450 -4.60 24.68 24.61
CA PRO A 450 -5.87 24.59 25.34
C PRO A 450 -6.59 25.95 25.36
N ALA A 451 -7.92 25.92 25.49
CA ALA A 451 -8.71 27.13 25.72
C ALA A 451 -8.37 27.74 27.08
N THR A 452 -8.47 29.07 27.22
CA THR A 452 -8.23 29.77 28.49
C THR A 452 -9.16 29.23 29.60
N GLY A 453 -8.59 28.59 30.62
CA GLY A 453 -9.37 27.94 31.69
C GLY A 453 -10.02 26.59 31.33
N GLY A 454 -9.73 26.06 30.14
CA GLY A 454 -10.17 24.74 29.69
C GLY A 454 -9.26 23.60 30.19
N ASP A 455 -9.62 22.38 29.80
CA ASP A 455 -8.84 21.17 30.08
C ASP A 455 -7.46 21.24 29.39
N PRO A 456 -6.33 21.16 30.13
CA PRO A 456 -4.99 21.27 29.57
C PRO A 456 -4.61 20.10 28.65
N THR A 457 -5.38 19.01 28.64
CA THR A 457 -5.18 17.85 27.76
C THR A 457 -5.90 17.98 26.41
N LEU A 458 -6.70 19.02 26.23
CA LEU A 458 -7.44 19.30 24.98
C LEU A 458 -6.83 20.49 24.22
N ALA A 459 -7.10 20.56 22.92
CA ALA A 459 -6.91 21.77 22.12
C ALA A 459 -8.17 22.65 22.19
N ASP A 460 -8.02 23.97 22.06
CA ASP A 460 -9.17 24.89 22.00
C ASP A 460 -10.05 24.57 20.77
N PRO A 461 -11.31 24.13 20.96
CA PRO A 461 -12.21 23.83 19.85
C PRO A 461 -12.65 25.07 19.07
N ASN A 462 -12.42 26.28 19.60
CA ASN A 462 -12.76 27.54 18.93
C ASN A 462 -11.69 27.98 17.92
N VAL A 463 -10.50 27.38 17.93
CA VAL A 463 -9.47 27.64 16.93
C VAL A 463 -9.85 26.92 15.64
N ALA A 464 -9.96 27.67 14.54
CA ALA A 464 -10.46 27.18 13.25
C ALA A 464 -9.68 26.00 12.65
N THR A 465 -8.45 25.73 13.09
CA THR A 465 -7.63 24.57 12.68
C THR A 465 -7.80 23.34 13.59
N THR A 466 -8.53 23.42 14.71
CA THR A 466 -8.79 22.25 15.57
C THR A 466 -9.79 21.34 14.87
N LEU A 467 -9.36 20.14 14.45
CA LEU A 467 -10.23 19.13 13.86
C LEU A 467 -10.98 18.41 14.99
N PRO A 468 -12.33 18.34 14.97
CA PRO A 468 -13.09 17.55 15.94
C PRO A 468 -12.69 16.06 15.94
N PRO A 469 -12.84 15.34 17.07
CA PRO A 469 -12.45 13.93 17.16
C PRO A 469 -13.15 13.05 16.12
N GLN A 470 -12.35 12.24 15.43
CA GLN A 470 -12.80 11.32 14.38
C GLN A 470 -13.22 9.96 14.98
N THR A 471 -14.09 9.24 14.27
CA THR A 471 -14.68 7.97 14.72
C THR A 471 -14.76 6.90 13.63
N MET A 472 -14.06 7.08 12.51
CA MET A 472 -13.94 6.06 11.47
C MET A 472 -13.03 4.92 11.97
N THR A 473 -13.25 3.71 11.49
CA THR A 473 -12.41 2.55 11.84
C THR A 473 -10.99 2.74 11.33
N THR A 474 -10.02 2.50 12.20
CA THR A 474 -8.59 2.48 11.88
C THR A 474 -8.09 1.04 11.77
N ILE A 475 -6.90 0.84 11.20
CA ILE A 475 -6.20 -0.45 11.26
C ILE A 475 -5.89 -0.87 12.70
N GLY A 476 -5.68 0.11 13.58
CA GLY A 476 -5.49 -0.10 15.02
C GLY A 476 -6.72 -0.73 15.69
N ASP A 477 -7.94 -0.29 15.33
CA ASP A 477 -9.18 -0.90 15.80
C ASP A 477 -9.24 -2.39 15.41
N LEU A 478 -8.96 -2.70 14.13
CA LEU A 478 -9.02 -4.07 13.61
C LEU A 478 -7.98 -4.98 14.27
N LEU A 479 -6.76 -4.48 14.49
CA LEU A 479 -5.69 -5.18 15.19
C LEU A 479 -6.07 -5.44 16.66
N SER A 480 -6.59 -4.43 17.37
CA SER A 480 -7.03 -4.58 18.77
C SER A 480 -8.22 -5.54 18.91
N VAL A 481 -9.18 -5.52 17.98
CA VAL A 481 -10.31 -6.48 17.97
C VAL A 481 -9.81 -7.92 17.80
N LYS A 482 -8.74 -8.15 17.03
CA LYS A 482 -8.11 -9.47 16.88
C LYS A 482 -7.07 -9.79 17.97
N ASN A 483 -6.94 -8.95 19.00
CA ASN A 483 -5.93 -9.05 20.07
C ASN A 483 -4.47 -9.11 19.56
N LEU A 484 -4.20 -8.45 18.43
CA LEU A 484 -2.87 -8.36 17.85
C LEU A 484 -2.13 -7.17 18.44
N SER A 485 -0.87 -7.38 18.80
CA SER A 485 -0.05 -6.30 19.38
C SER A 485 0.32 -5.28 18.31
N TRP A 486 0.03 -4.00 18.58
CA TRP A 486 0.43 -2.90 17.69
C TRP A 486 0.74 -1.61 18.46
N ALA A 487 1.52 -0.73 17.85
CA ALA A 487 1.74 0.64 18.36
C ALA A 487 2.20 1.60 17.25
N TRP A 488 1.93 2.89 17.47
CA TRP A 488 2.58 4.00 16.78
C TRP A 488 3.60 4.64 17.73
N PHE A 489 4.86 4.64 17.32
CA PHE A 489 5.95 5.30 18.02
C PHE A 489 6.32 6.61 17.30
N ALA A 490 6.24 7.74 18.00
CA ALA A 490 6.65 9.04 17.46
C ALA A 490 7.83 9.62 18.25
N GLY A 491 8.85 10.13 17.56
CA GLY A 491 9.93 10.88 18.21
C GLY A 491 9.40 12.12 18.94
N ALA A 492 9.90 12.40 20.14
CA ALA A 492 9.50 13.53 21.00
C ALA A 492 8.03 13.51 21.49
N TRP A 493 7.36 12.36 21.51
CA TRP A 493 5.98 12.22 22.00
C TRP A 493 5.88 12.53 23.51
N ASN A 494 6.70 11.88 24.32
CA ASN A 494 6.67 12.04 25.78
C ASN A 494 7.16 13.43 26.22
N ASP A 495 8.17 13.95 25.53
CA ASP A 495 8.68 15.31 25.73
C ASP A 495 7.62 16.37 25.39
N SER A 496 6.79 16.14 24.36
CA SER A 496 5.76 17.10 23.93
C SER A 496 4.45 16.99 24.71
N LEU A 497 4.15 15.83 25.29
CA LEU A 497 3.14 15.67 26.32
C LEU A 497 3.50 16.46 27.58
N SER A 498 4.77 16.41 27.97
CA SER A 498 5.28 17.09 29.17
C SER A 498 5.49 18.59 28.97
N ASN A 499 5.93 18.99 27.77
CA ASN A 499 6.21 20.37 27.42
C ASN A 499 5.77 20.70 25.98
N ARG A 500 4.69 21.46 25.85
CA ARG A 500 4.14 21.93 24.57
C ARG A 500 5.08 22.80 23.74
N THR A 501 6.14 23.39 24.30
CA THR A 501 7.12 24.17 23.53
C THR A 501 8.02 23.30 22.65
N ASN A 502 7.88 21.97 22.71
CA ASN A 502 8.57 21.03 21.83
C ASN A 502 7.86 20.82 20.48
N ILE A 503 6.69 21.43 20.28
CA ILE A 503 5.86 21.23 19.08
C ILE A 503 6.16 22.33 18.05
N TYR A 504 6.50 21.95 16.81
CA TYR A 504 6.82 22.86 15.70
C TYR A 504 7.93 23.90 15.99
N ASN A 505 8.79 23.64 16.97
CA ASN A 505 9.80 24.58 17.45
C ASN A 505 11.07 24.68 16.57
N GLN A 506 11.26 23.71 15.65
CA GLN A 506 12.46 23.55 14.82
C GLN A 506 13.78 23.34 15.61
N THR A 507 13.69 22.96 16.90
CA THR A 507 14.85 22.68 17.77
C THR A 507 14.67 21.33 18.47
N VAL A 508 15.75 20.60 18.75
CA VAL A 508 15.65 19.28 19.40
C VAL A 508 15.22 19.44 20.86
N PRO A 509 14.18 18.73 21.35
CA PRO A 509 13.27 17.84 20.62
C PRO A 509 12.15 18.57 19.86
N ASN A 510 11.86 18.13 18.62
CA ASN A 510 10.90 18.75 17.70
C ASN A 510 9.78 17.78 17.28
N PHE A 511 8.58 17.94 17.82
CA PHE A 511 7.41 17.12 17.51
C PHE A 511 6.49 17.77 16.47
N GLN A 512 6.05 16.97 15.51
CA GLN A 512 5.12 17.36 14.45
C GLN A 512 3.73 16.82 14.78
N ALA A 513 2.88 17.63 15.43
CA ALA A 513 1.63 17.12 16.01
C ALA A 513 0.62 16.57 14.99
N HIS A 514 0.67 17.03 13.75
CA HIS A 514 -0.17 16.52 12.67
C HIS A 514 0.32 15.21 12.03
N HIS A 515 1.50 14.71 12.44
CA HIS A 515 2.06 13.43 11.98
C HIS A 515 1.74 12.27 12.94
N GLN A 516 0.89 12.49 13.95
CA GLN A 516 0.37 11.44 14.84
C GLN A 516 -1.13 11.24 14.58
N PRO A 517 -1.50 10.45 13.56
CA PRO A 517 -2.88 10.40 13.05
C PRO A 517 -3.86 9.79 14.06
N PHE A 518 -3.42 8.86 14.91
CA PHE A 518 -4.29 8.26 15.93
C PHE A 518 -4.74 9.26 17.00
N ASN A 519 -3.97 10.32 17.27
CA ASN A 519 -4.33 11.38 18.24
C ASN A 519 -5.49 12.28 17.75
N TYR A 520 -6.05 12.03 16.57
CA TYR A 520 -7.29 12.64 16.10
C TYR A 520 -8.55 11.81 16.39
N PHE A 521 -8.42 10.54 16.78
CA PHE A 521 -9.55 9.63 16.93
C PHE A 521 -10.01 9.53 18.38
N LYS A 522 -11.34 9.52 18.59
CA LYS A 522 -11.97 9.53 19.92
C LYS A 522 -11.50 8.38 20.83
N GLN A 523 -11.15 7.23 20.25
CA GLN A 523 -10.64 6.06 20.97
C GLN A 523 -9.32 6.33 21.71
N PHE A 524 -8.48 7.26 21.21
CA PHE A 524 -7.17 7.60 21.78
C PHE A 524 -7.17 8.94 22.54
N ALA A 525 -8.34 9.38 23.01
CA ALA A 525 -8.47 10.54 23.87
C ALA A 525 -7.59 10.43 25.14
N PRO A 526 -7.14 11.54 25.75
CA PRO A 526 -6.41 11.53 27.00
C PRO A 526 -7.11 10.69 28.08
N GLY A 527 -6.32 9.91 28.83
CA GLY A 527 -6.84 9.01 29.88
C GLY A 527 -7.44 7.68 29.39
N THR A 528 -7.53 7.42 28.08
CA THR A 528 -7.96 6.11 27.57
C THR A 528 -6.84 5.06 27.66
N GLN A 529 -7.23 3.80 27.86
CA GLN A 529 -6.28 2.68 27.87
C GLN A 529 -5.63 2.48 26.50
N ALA A 530 -6.41 2.55 25.41
CA ALA A 530 -5.91 2.43 24.04
C ALA A 530 -4.83 3.47 23.70
N ARG A 531 -4.97 4.72 24.18
CA ARG A 531 -3.91 5.73 24.04
C ARG A 531 -2.63 5.30 24.75
N THR A 532 -2.74 4.86 26.00
CA THR A 532 -1.61 4.43 26.83
C THR A 532 -0.89 3.22 26.23
N ASP A 533 -1.63 2.27 25.65
CA ASP A 533 -1.08 1.03 25.12
C ASP A 533 -0.48 1.16 23.72
N HIS A 534 -1.01 2.07 22.89
CA HIS A 534 -0.65 2.12 21.47
C HIS A 534 0.08 3.40 21.02
N LEU A 535 -0.01 4.54 21.74
CA LEU A 535 0.69 5.78 21.36
C LEU A 535 1.94 5.98 22.24
N LYS A 536 3.11 5.70 21.65
CA LYS A 536 4.40 5.53 22.33
C LYS A 536 5.46 6.50 21.81
N ASP A 537 6.58 6.59 22.53
CA ASP A 537 7.69 7.45 22.15
C ASP A 537 8.75 6.72 21.30
N GLY A 538 9.48 7.46 20.45
CA GLY A 538 10.58 6.91 19.65
C GLY A 538 11.72 6.27 20.46
N THR A 539 11.83 6.59 21.76
CA THR A 539 12.74 5.90 22.71
C THR A 539 12.23 4.51 23.12
N ASP A 540 10.91 4.34 23.31
CA ASP A 540 10.28 3.04 23.55
C ASP A 540 10.50 2.11 22.36
N PHE A 541 10.40 2.62 21.12
CA PHE A 541 10.66 1.87 19.89
C PHE A 541 12.07 1.28 19.89
N GLN A 542 13.10 2.11 20.11
CA GLN A 542 14.49 1.64 20.11
C GLN A 542 14.76 0.59 21.19
N THR A 543 14.11 0.72 22.34
CA THR A 543 14.17 -0.27 23.42
C THR A 543 13.51 -1.59 23.00
N ALA A 544 12.34 -1.53 22.36
CA ALA A 544 11.63 -2.71 21.87
C ALA A 544 12.39 -3.45 20.74
N ILE A 545 13.10 -2.74 19.86
CA ILE A 545 13.99 -3.34 18.85
C ILE A 545 15.07 -4.19 19.53
N GLN A 546 15.78 -3.61 20.50
CA GLN A 546 16.91 -4.25 21.20
C GLN A 546 16.48 -5.48 21.98
N ASN A 547 15.34 -5.40 22.67
CA ASN A 547 14.81 -6.49 23.49
C ASN A 547 14.11 -7.59 22.68
N GLY A 548 13.86 -7.38 21.38
CA GLY A 548 13.06 -8.30 20.57
C GLY A 548 11.59 -8.36 21.01
N THR A 549 11.04 -7.23 21.45
CA THR A 549 9.67 -7.08 21.96
C THR A 549 8.85 -6.10 21.12
N LEU A 550 9.14 -5.95 19.83
CA LEU A 550 8.34 -5.15 18.92
C LEU A 550 6.94 -5.75 18.77
N PRO A 551 5.88 -4.91 18.77
CA PRO A 551 4.54 -5.31 18.38
C PRO A 551 4.49 -5.93 16.97
N GLN A 552 3.50 -6.78 16.71
CA GLN A 552 3.28 -7.43 15.41
C GLN A 552 3.07 -6.43 14.27
N VAL A 553 2.43 -5.28 14.56
CA VAL A 553 2.38 -4.13 13.65
C VAL A 553 2.92 -2.89 14.34
N THR A 554 4.01 -2.34 13.80
CA THR A 554 4.70 -1.19 14.37
C THR A 554 4.75 -0.07 13.33
N PHE A 555 4.27 1.12 13.69
CA PHE A 555 4.50 2.34 12.93
C PHE A 555 5.54 3.20 13.65
N TYR A 556 6.50 3.75 12.92
CA TYR A 556 7.51 4.65 13.46
C TYR A 556 7.57 5.95 12.66
N LYS A 557 7.40 7.08 13.36
CA LYS A 557 7.62 8.43 12.82
C LYS A 557 8.87 9.05 13.44
N PRO A 558 9.91 9.34 12.65
CA PRO A 558 11.08 10.08 13.14
C PRO A 558 10.70 11.45 13.73
N GLN A 559 11.56 11.97 14.60
CA GLN A 559 11.47 13.34 15.10
C GLN A 559 11.63 14.34 13.95
N GLY A 560 11.12 15.57 14.10
CA GLY A 560 11.07 16.55 13.01
C GLY A 560 12.42 16.90 12.38
N ASP A 561 13.54 16.89 13.09
CA ASP A 561 14.87 17.13 12.51
C ASP A 561 15.50 15.90 11.81
N LEU A 562 14.83 14.73 11.89
CA LEU A 562 15.31 13.42 11.43
C LEU A 562 14.33 12.75 10.45
N ASN A 563 13.33 13.47 9.94
CA ASN A 563 12.29 12.94 9.06
C ASN A 563 12.54 13.19 7.55
N GLU A 564 13.55 14.00 7.20
CA GLU A 564 13.92 14.51 5.86
C GLU A 564 13.12 15.72 5.33
N HIS A 565 12.06 16.19 6.01
CA HIS A 565 11.20 17.29 5.54
C HIS A 565 11.99 18.56 5.13
N PRO A 566 11.81 19.07 3.90
CA PRO A 566 12.33 20.37 3.48
C PRO A 566 12.00 21.52 4.45
N GLY A 567 12.83 22.55 4.50
CA GLY A 567 12.65 23.71 5.37
C GLY A 567 13.21 23.52 6.79
N TYR A 568 12.90 22.42 7.47
CA TYR A 568 13.30 22.20 8.87
C TYR A 568 14.17 20.96 9.13
N ALA A 569 14.26 19.99 8.21
CA ALA A 569 15.22 18.88 8.26
C ALA A 569 16.19 18.92 7.05
N ASP A 570 17.07 17.92 6.97
CA ASP A 570 17.95 17.67 5.81
C ASP A 570 18.04 16.17 5.51
N VAL A 571 18.14 15.84 4.22
CA VAL A 571 18.10 14.47 3.69
C VAL A 571 19.16 13.59 4.34
N ALA A 572 20.40 14.10 4.48
CA ALA A 572 21.51 13.32 5.01
C ALA A 572 21.32 12.85 6.47
N LYS A 573 20.68 13.66 7.33
CA LYS A 573 20.41 13.25 8.72
C LYS A 573 19.29 12.21 8.80
N GLY A 574 18.21 12.40 8.05
CA GLY A 574 17.11 11.43 8.02
C GLY A 574 17.52 10.10 7.39
N ASP A 575 18.23 10.13 6.26
CA ASP A 575 18.82 8.95 5.61
C ASP A 575 19.70 8.15 6.59
N GLN A 576 20.60 8.86 7.29
CA GLN A 576 21.43 8.23 8.31
C GLN A 576 20.58 7.63 9.44
N HIS A 577 19.64 8.40 10.01
CA HIS A 577 18.82 7.95 11.14
C HIS A 577 17.95 6.75 10.78
N ILE A 578 17.28 6.78 9.64
CA ILE A 578 16.44 5.68 9.14
C ILE A 578 17.30 4.45 8.83
N SER A 579 18.47 4.60 8.21
CA SER A 579 19.42 3.50 8.02
C SER A 579 19.91 2.91 9.36
N ASP A 580 20.24 3.75 10.34
CA ASP A 580 20.71 3.30 11.66
C ASP A 580 19.59 2.56 12.43
N ILE A 581 18.32 2.93 12.23
CA ILE A 581 17.15 2.18 12.71
C ILE A 581 17.00 0.83 11.99
N ILE A 582 17.15 0.78 10.66
CA ILE A 582 17.08 -0.47 9.87
C ILE A 582 18.16 -1.46 10.30
N ASP A 583 19.39 -1.00 10.53
CA ASP A 583 20.47 -1.90 10.94
C ASP A 583 20.31 -2.38 12.40
N LYS A 584 19.66 -1.59 13.29
CA LYS A 584 19.16 -2.08 14.59
C LYS A 584 18.06 -3.14 14.42
N LEU A 585 17.08 -2.91 13.53
CA LEU A 585 16.00 -3.86 13.24
C LEU A 585 16.54 -5.20 12.70
N LYS A 586 17.51 -5.15 11.78
CA LYS A 586 18.24 -6.33 11.26
C LYS A 586 19.04 -7.08 12.33
N SER A 587 19.43 -6.39 13.40
CA SER A 587 20.14 -6.96 14.55
C SER A 587 19.18 -7.48 15.65
N SER A 588 17.88 -7.24 15.52
CA SER A 588 16.87 -7.65 16.50
C SER A 588 16.64 -9.17 16.48
N PRO A 589 16.36 -9.82 17.62
CA PRO A 589 15.95 -11.23 17.67
C PRO A 589 14.74 -11.57 16.77
N GLN A 590 13.89 -10.58 16.46
CA GLN A 590 12.70 -10.74 15.62
C GLN A 590 12.98 -10.66 14.10
N TRP A 591 14.17 -10.25 13.66
CA TRP A 591 14.49 -9.96 12.25
C TRP A 591 14.12 -11.08 11.28
N LYS A 592 14.32 -12.35 11.67
CA LYS A 592 14.06 -13.54 10.84
C LYS A 592 12.64 -13.59 10.25
N ASN A 593 11.67 -12.99 10.93
CA ASN A 593 10.27 -13.00 10.56
C ASN A 593 9.73 -11.56 10.41
N MET A 594 10.60 -10.59 10.09
CA MET A 594 10.26 -9.17 10.00
C MET A 594 10.18 -8.68 8.54
N VAL A 595 9.24 -7.78 8.29
CA VAL A 595 9.26 -6.88 7.13
C VAL A 595 9.37 -5.45 7.63
N VAL A 596 10.31 -4.69 7.09
CA VAL A 596 10.45 -3.26 7.28
C VAL A 596 10.09 -2.57 5.96
N ILE A 597 9.11 -1.68 6.00
CA ILE A 597 8.70 -0.85 4.86
C ILE A 597 9.13 0.57 5.19
N VAL A 598 9.99 1.15 4.36
CA VAL A 598 10.34 2.56 4.44
C VAL A 598 9.66 3.26 3.29
N THR A 599 8.88 4.29 3.57
CA THR A 599 8.29 5.15 2.55
C THR A 599 8.18 6.58 3.05
N PHE A 600 8.09 7.52 2.11
CA PHE A 600 7.70 8.89 2.40
C PHE A 600 6.17 8.97 2.44
N ASP A 601 5.66 9.98 3.11
CA ASP A 601 4.22 10.21 3.27
C ASP A 601 3.60 10.93 2.07
N GLU A 602 4.31 11.93 1.53
CA GLU A 602 3.93 12.68 0.33
C GLU A 602 5.17 13.24 -0.40
N ASN A 603 4.97 13.95 -1.51
CA ASN A 603 6.00 14.32 -2.48
C ASN A 603 6.77 15.62 -2.19
N GLY A 604 6.40 16.38 -1.15
CA GLY A 604 7.08 17.61 -0.72
C GLY A 604 6.94 18.76 -1.71
N GLY A 605 5.92 18.73 -2.57
CA GLY A 605 5.75 19.69 -3.67
C GLY A 605 6.75 19.50 -4.81
N PHE A 606 7.67 18.55 -4.72
CA PHE A 606 8.57 18.18 -5.81
C PHE A 606 7.84 17.42 -6.91
N TRP A 607 8.30 17.61 -8.14
CA TRP A 607 7.76 17.01 -9.34
C TRP A 607 8.19 15.55 -9.50
N ASP A 608 7.31 14.74 -10.08
CA ASP A 608 7.59 13.40 -10.58
C ASP A 608 6.95 13.23 -11.96
N HIS A 609 7.60 12.49 -12.86
CA HIS A 609 7.15 12.36 -14.24
C HIS A 609 5.99 11.38 -14.46
N VAL A 610 5.72 10.48 -13.51
CA VAL A 610 4.72 9.42 -13.71
C VAL A 610 3.34 9.93 -13.33
N SER A 611 2.40 9.83 -14.28
CA SER A 611 0.99 10.08 -14.05
C SER A 611 0.44 9.14 -12.97
N PRO A 612 -0.17 9.64 -11.88
CA PRO A 612 -0.84 8.77 -10.92
C PRO A 612 -2.05 8.08 -11.56
N PRO A 613 -2.36 6.82 -11.19
CA PRO A 613 -3.54 6.11 -11.67
C PRO A 613 -4.80 6.81 -11.15
N LYS A 614 -5.88 6.78 -11.94
CA LYS A 614 -7.08 7.57 -11.66
C LYS A 614 -7.96 6.85 -10.64
N GLY A 615 -7.80 7.20 -9.37
CA GLY A 615 -8.63 6.68 -8.27
C GLY A 615 -9.87 7.53 -8.01
N ASP A 616 -10.10 7.83 -6.73
CA ASP A 616 -11.20 8.63 -6.22
C ASP A 616 -10.86 10.14 -6.20
N VAL A 617 -11.73 10.97 -5.61
CA VAL A 617 -11.52 12.43 -5.51
C VAL A 617 -10.40 12.84 -4.54
N PHE A 618 -9.88 11.91 -3.74
CA PHE A 618 -8.80 12.15 -2.79
C PHE A 618 -7.46 11.64 -3.27
N GLY A 619 -7.40 10.65 -4.16
CA GLY A 619 -6.13 10.16 -4.71
C GLY A 619 -6.26 8.86 -5.52
N PRO A 620 -5.14 8.15 -5.75
CA PRO A 620 -3.78 8.45 -5.29
C PRO A 620 -3.17 9.67 -6.01
N SER A 621 -2.01 10.11 -5.54
CA SER A 621 -1.27 11.26 -6.09
C SER A 621 0.18 10.89 -6.44
N THR A 622 1.08 11.87 -6.56
CA THR A 622 2.50 11.75 -6.96
C THR A 622 3.23 10.53 -6.38
N ARG A 623 4.19 9.96 -7.14
CA ARG A 623 5.05 8.89 -6.63
C ARG A 623 5.96 9.34 -5.50
N VAL A 624 6.20 8.44 -4.55
CA VAL A 624 7.13 8.61 -3.43
C VAL A 624 8.11 7.43 -3.38
N PRO A 625 9.34 7.59 -2.85
CA PRO A 625 10.25 6.47 -2.66
C PRO A 625 9.70 5.45 -1.67
N THR A 626 9.77 4.16 -2.02
CA THR A 626 9.41 3.06 -1.11
C THR A 626 10.38 1.89 -1.23
N ILE A 627 10.90 1.41 -0.10
CA ILE A 627 11.85 0.29 -0.02
C ILE A 627 11.31 -0.77 0.94
N ILE A 628 11.27 -2.02 0.48
CA ILE A 628 10.80 -3.18 1.24
C ILE A 628 12.01 -4.02 1.65
N ILE A 629 12.27 -4.10 2.95
CA ILE A 629 13.48 -4.66 3.56
C ILE A 629 13.07 -5.82 4.48
N SER A 630 13.46 -7.04 4.12
CA SER A 630 13.10 -8.26 4.85
C SER A 630 14.07 -9.40 4.50
N PRO A 631 14.22 -10.45 5.34
CA PRO A 631 14.80 -11.71 4.88
C PRO A 631 14.12 -12.21 3.60
N TYR A 632 12.79 -12.08 3.52
CA TYR A 632 11.96 -12.55 2.40
C TYR A 632 11.86 -11.56 1.23
N ALA A 633 12.30 -10.31 1.37
CA ALA A 633 12.28 -9.37 0.24
C ALA A 633 13.28 -9.83 -0.82
N LYS A 634 12.92 -9.71 -2.10
CA LYS A 634 13.84 -9.96 -3.22
C LYS A 634 15.07 -9.04 -3.10
N LYS A 635 16.24 -9.48 -3.59
CA LYS A 635 17.50 -8.72 -3.49
C LYS A 635 17.81 -8.04 -4.81
N GLY A 636 18.19 -6.76 -4.78
CA GLY A 636 18.50 -5.97 -5.97
C GLY A 636 17.35 -5.90 -6.97
N PHE A 637 16.11 -5.86 -6.47
CA PHE A 637 14.90 -5.94 -7.29
C PHE A 637 14.22 -4.57 -7.37
N VAL A 638 13.82 -4.17 -8.57
CA VAL A 638 12.91 -3.04 -8.75
C VAL A 638 11.52 -3.59 -9.02
N ASP A 639 10.56 -3.23 -8.16
CA ASP A 639 9.17 -3.64 -8.28
C ASP A 639 8.35 -2.55 -8.97
N HIS A 640 7.83 -2.89 -10.15
CA HIS A 640 7.02 -2.02 -11.00
C HIS A 640 5.50 -2.18 -10.77
N ALA A 641 5.09 -3.04 -9.84
CA ALA A 641 3.68 -3.20 -9.49
C ALA A 641 3.10 -1.88 -8.92
N GLN A 642 1.83 -1.62 -9.25
CA GLN A 642 1.14 -0.39 -8.87
C GLN A 642 0.74 -0.46 -7.38
N TYR A 643 1.29 0.44 -6.58
CA TYR A 643 1.06 0.52 -5.14
C TYR A 643 0.68 1.93 -4.72
N ASP A 644 0.02 2.08 -3.58
CA ASP A 644 -0.06 3.36 -2.88
C ASP A 644 0.18 3.20 -1.37
N THR A 645 0.15 4.30 -0.60
CA THR A 645 0.23 4.27 0.88
C THR A 645 -0.66 3.19 1.51
N THR A 646 -1.82 2.92 0.94
CA THR A 646 -2.80 1.93 1.44
C THR A 646 -2.48 0.48 1.03
N SER A 647 -1.49 0.24 0.17
CA SER A 647 -0.91 -1.09 -0.05
C SER A 647 -0.26 -1.65 1.23
N ILE A 648 0.20 -0.79 2.14
CA ILE A 648 0.65 -1.21 3.48
C ILE A 648 -0.53 -1.76 4.30
N LEU A 649 -1.69 -1.11 4.23
CA LEU A 649 -2.91 -1.57 4.88
C LEU A 649 -3.37 -2.91 4.32
N ARG A 650 -3.35 -3.08 2.97
CA ARG A 650 -3.61 -4.38 2.31
C ARG A 650 -2.67 -5.47 2.82
N LEU A 651 -1.36 -5.21 2.89
CA LEU A 651 -0.41 -6.19 3.44
C LEU A 651 -0.78 -6.59 4.87
N ILE A 652 -1.14 -5.63 5.74
CA ILE A 652 -1.51 -5.88 7.13
C ILE A 652 -2.84 -6.68 7.21
N THR A 653 -3.87 -6.29 6.45
CA THR A 653 -5.17 -6.97 6.46
C THR A 653 -5.05 -8.40 5.92
N HIS A 654 -4.34 -8.60 4.81
CA HIS A 654 -4.12 -9.94 4.25
C HIS A 654 -3.27 -10.79 5.19
N ARG A 655 -2.14 -10.24 5.68
CA ARG A 655 -1.25 -10.94 6.61
C ARG A 655 -2.03 -11.43 7.83
N PHE A 656 -2.72 -10.53 8.51
CA PHE A 656 -3.36 -10.85 9.78
C PHE A 656 -4.81 -11.31 9.64
N SER A 657 -5.31 -11.49 8.41
CA SER A 657 -6.70 -11.83 8.09
C SER A 657 -7.69 -10.97 8.87
N LEU A 658 -7.57 -9.66 8.65
CA LEU A 658 -8.47 -8.62 9.11
C LEU A 658 -9.42 -8.27 7.95
N PRO A 659 -10.67 -7.88 8.21
CA PRO A 659 -11.55 -7.38 7.15
C PRO A 659 -10.92 -6.14 6.48
N PRO A 660 -11.14 -5.92 5.18
CA PRO A 660 -10.66 -4.73 4.50
C PRO A 660 -11.36 -3.48 5.07
N LEU A 661 -10.59 -2.38 5.19
CA LEU A 661 -11.16 -1.07 5.54
C LEU A 661 -12.01 -0.53 4.37
N ASP A 662 -13.14 0.13 4.68
CA ASP A 662 -14.08 0.68 3.68
C ASP A 662 -13.39 1.57 2.62
N GLY A 663 -12.33 2.27 3.02
CA GLY A 663 -11.48 3.07 2.13
C GLY A 663 -10.78 2.28 1.05
N LEU A 664 -10.26 1.09 1.36
CA LEU A 664 -9.61 0.19 0.39
C LEU A 664 -10.63 -0.27 -0.66
N VAL A 665 -11.78 -0.75 -0.19
CA VAL A 665 -12.91 -1.20 -1.03
C VAL A 665 -13.42 -0.08 -1.93
N SER A 666 -13.43 1.17 -1.43
CA SER A 666 -13.85 2.34 -2.20
C SER A 666 -12.80 2.77 -3.23
N ARG A 667 -11.51 2.76 -2.86
CA ARG A 667 -10.36 3.02 -3.74
C ARG A 667 -10.32 2.04 -4.92
N ASP A 668 -10.48 0.74 -4.65
CA ASP A 668 -10.43 -0.30 -5.70
C ASP A 668 -11.63 -0.19 -6.66
N LYS A 669 -12.83 0.15 -6.15
CA LYS A 669 -13.99 0.48 -7.00
C LYS A 669 -13.74 1.71 -7.88
N ALA A 670 -13.12 2.76 -7.34
CA ALA A 670 -12.83 3.99 -8.09
C ALA A 670 -11.78 3.76 -9.20
N LEU A 671 -10.72 3.01 -8.89
CA LEU A 671 -9.71 2.58 -9.86
C LEU A 671 -10.33 1.74 -10.97
N ALA A 672 -11.15 0.74 -10.63
CA ALA A 672 -11.83 -0.09 -11.63
C ALA A 672 -12.80 0.73 -12.51
N ALA A 673 -13.53 1.68 -11.92
CA ALA A 673 -14.45 2.56 -12.65
C ALA A 673 -13.76 3.52 -13.63
N SER A 674 -12.47 3.84 -13.41
CA SER A 674 -11.66 4.64 -14.34
C SER A 674 -10.90 3.81 -15.38
N GLY A 675 -10.96 2.48 -15.30
CA GLY A 675 -10.15 1.55 -16.10
C GLY A 675 -8.71 1.40 -15.60
N SER A 676 -8.39 1.91 -14.41
CA SER A 676 -7.09 1.68 -13.74
C SER A 676 -7.04 0.29 -13.09
N LYS A 677 -5.85 -0.23 -12.86
CA LYS A 677 -5.67 -1.47 -12.08
C LYS A 677 -5.94 -1.22 -10.59
N PRO A 678 -6.42 -2.21 -9.82
CA PRO A 678 -6.38 -2.17 -8.37
C PRO A 678 -4.97 -1.94 -7.84
N MET A 679 -4.84 -1.47 -6.60
CA MET A 679 -3.55 -1.41 -5.92
C MET A 679 -3.16 -2.79 -5.40
N GLY A 680 -1.89 -3.17 -5.60
CA GLY A 680 -1.36 -4.38 -4.99
C GLY A 680 -1.12 -4.23 -3.50
N ASP A 681 -0.60 -5.29 -2.87
CA ASP A 681 -0.46 -5.44 -1.42
C ASP A 681 1.00 -5.67 -0.97
N LEU A 682 1.97 -5.24 -1.79
CA LEU A 682 3.41 -5.44 -1.58
C LEU A 682 3.90 -6.90 -1.60
N THR A 683 3.04 -7.90 -1.81
CA THR A 683 3.49 -9.31 -1.88
C THR A 683 4.40 -9.60 -3.07
N GLY A 684 4.31 -8.80 -4.14
CA GLY A 684 5.22 -8.80 -5.29
C GLY A 684 6.70 -8.59 -4.91
N ALA A 685 6.97 -7.90 -3.79
CA ALA A 685 8.32 -7.64 -3.30
C ALA A 685 8.99 -8.85 -2.64
N PHE A 686 8.25 -9.93 -2.34
CA PHE A 686 8.77 -11.10 -1.61
C PHE A 686 9.09 -12.30 -2.50
N ASP A 687 10.07 -13.07 -2.04
CA ASP A 687 10.31 -14.46 -2.41
C ASP A 687 10.66 -15.23 -1.12
N PHE A 688 9.73 -16.07 -0.68
CA PHE A 688 9.82 -16.86 0.55
C PHE A 688 10.71 -18.11 0.42
N THR A 689 11.16 -18.44 -0.79
CA THR A 689 12.07 -19.57 -1.06
C THR A 689 13.53 -19.22 -0.77
N GLN A 690 13.86 -17.92 -0.71
CA GLN A 690 15.17 -17.42 -0.26
C GLN A 690 15.50 -17.91 1.17
N LYS A 691 16.74 -18.34 1.38
CA LYS A 691 17.24 -18.95 2.63
C LYS A 691 18.30 -18.09 3.31
#